data_AF-A0A1T4VTD0-F1
#
_entry.id   AF-A0A1T4VTD0-F1
#
_cell.length_a   1.000
_cell.length_b   1.000
_cell.length_c   1.000
_cell.angle_alpha   90.00
_cell.angle_beta   90.00
_cell.angle_gamma   90.00
#
_symmetry.space_group_name_H-M   'P 1'
#
loop_
_entity.id
_entity.type
_entity.pdbx_description
1 polymer ?
#
loop_
_entity_poly.entity_id
_entity_poly.type
_entity_poly.pdbx_seq_one_letter_code
_entity_poly.pdbx_strand_id
1 'polypeptide(L)'
;MKKSLKQAVLRGITLVLTAQAGYALAAPTEGVEYSIRWDGTSGLYRVYIRPVATPAAPDIPISAQVTIRVPHTELPNQFTIPTTGITAAHSEWAWPVTSKAYAPPESSSFDYFSFTASIPNSTSRDVGWQAGVEQEVFSFKNTGKCLGAISIINNETDPIIGGVSNLNAGNEFSHNSWAGDNDYLGNYGSPAEADCTASASANTAPNAVTDTISVVSGSSITVEALANDTDANNDTLTLQHVTDGDFGKVVIKNGKPVYTADAAYVGSDSFSYFVSDAKGGVTEGTVNVTVTSGSSATDTDGDGLSDTQEQTLGTNPALADTDGDGVPDKVEVGADLTKPVDTDADGKINALDTDDDGDGIPTKGEDQNLDADKNPATQATDTDGDGKPNYLDADDDGDGKLTKDEDNNTDGDGNPQTNPRDTDGDGVPDPIDASDSPTTSTNAVPKAVADSASVVAGGSVTIDALANDTDADGDTLSIDSVMEPTHGSVSLVSNKLIYTADSSYVGMDNFTYVVSDGKGGKNTAIISITITAQASGGDTDGDGLTDAQEQTLGTDPSKADTDGDSVPDAKEVGSELAKPIDTDGDGKINAVDKDDDNDGIFSLYENYKAAGVLNTDTDADGIPDYLDGDDDGDGVPTPQEGADANKDGNPSDAVDVDKNGLPDYLDKNFINTVVSTQVSVPTLSQWAQLVLTMLLGFLAFRRFSKKQ
;
A
#
# COMPACT_ATOMS: atom_id res chain seq x y z
N MET A 1 -51.46 52.08 1.99
CA MET A 1 -52.50 52.24 3.04
C MET A 1 -53.47 51.06 2.98
N LYS A 2 -53.44 50.22 4.02
CA LYS A 2 -54.57 49.45 4.62
C LYS A 2 -55.27 48.31 3.84
N LYS A 3 -55.12 47.11 4.44
CA LYS A 3 -56.10 46.02 4.72
C LYS A 3 -56.50 45.11 3.53
N SER A 4 -56.04 43.85 3.45
CA SER A 4 -56.35 42.64 4.25
C SER A 4 -57.80 42.13 4.14
N LEU A 5 -57.94 40.84 3.77
CA LEU A 5 -58.53 39.73 4.57
C LEU A 5 -59.58 38.84 3.84
N LYS A 6 -59.23 37.55 3.71
CA LYS A 6 -60.03 36.31 3.92
C LYS A 6 -60.99 35.70 2.86
N GLN A 7 -60.57 34.51 2.41
CA GLN A 7 -61.25 33.19 2.45
C GLN A 7 -62.51 32.86 1.61
N ALA A 8 -62.27 31.92 0.67
CA ALA A 8 -62.93 30.60 0.48
C ALA A 8 -64.32 30.47 -0.17
N VAL A 9 -64.52 29.26 -0.73
CA VAL A 9 -65.71 28.62 -1.35
C VAL A 9 -65.70 28.68 -2.89
N LEU A 10 -65.11 27.70 -3.60
CA LEU A 10 -65.57 26.33 -3.86
C LEU A 10 -66.91 26.27 -4.63
N ARG A 11 -66.84 26.15 -5.97
CA ARG A 11 -67.54 25.18 -6.84
C ARG A 11 -67.82 25.76 -8.25
N GLY A 12 -67.37 25.01 -9.26
CA GLY A 12 -68.02 24.92 -10.56
C GLY A 12 -67.55 25.90 -11.63
N ILE A 13 -66.49 25.55 -12.37
CA ILE A 13 -66.32 26.05 -13.74
C ILE A 13 -66.21 24.86 -14.68
N THR A 14 -67.28 24.75 -15.46
CA THR A 14 -67.44 23.92 -16.64
C THR A 14 -66.47 24.36 -17.73
N LEU A 15 -65.81 23.35 -18.30
CA LEU A 15 -65.15 23.24 -19.61
C LEU A 15 -65.49 24.34 -20.65
N VAL A 16 -64.45 25.00 -21.18
CA VAL A 16 -64.41 25.49 -22.57
C VAL A 16 -63.05 25.12 -23.16
N LEU A 17 -63.07 24.20 -24.13
CA LEU A 17 -61.93 23.84 -24.97
C LEU A 17 -61.52 25.00 -25.86
N THR A 18 -60.20 25.23 -25.96
CA THR A 18 -59.59 25.68 -27.22
C THR A 18 -58.46 24.72 -27.57
N ALA A 19 -58.64 24.07 -28.72
CA ALA A 19 -57.76 23.09 -29.30
C ALA A 19 -56.39 23.69 -29.68
N GLN A 20 -55.33 23.09 -29.18
CA GLN A 20 -54.10 22.95 -29.95
C GLN A 20 -54.07 21.52 -30.49
N ALA A 21 -53.76 21.38 -31.78
CA ALA A 21 -53.69 20.13 -32.49
C ALA A 21 -52.67 19.20 -31.81
N GLY A 22 -53.18 18.31 -30.97
CA GLY A 22 -52.44 17.19 -30.45
C GLY A 22 -52.24 16.19 -31.57
N TYR A 23 -51.00 16.02 -32.00
CA TYR A 23 -50.53 14.65 -32.22
C TYR A 23 -50.47 14.03 -30.83
N ALA A 24 -51.60 13.52 -30.34
CA ALA A 24 -51.56 12.55 -29.27
C ALA A 24 -50.95 11.29 -29.91
N LEU A 25 -49.63 11.17 -29.83
CA LEU A 25 -49.00 9.86 -29.87
C LEU A 25 -49.78 9.03 -28.86
N ALA A 26 -50.41 7.94 -29.32
CA ALA A 26 -51.05 7.00 -28.42
C ALA A 26 -50.01 6.67 -27.34
N ALA A 27 -50.37 6.82 -26.06
CA ALA A 27 -49.52 6.35 -24.99
C ALA A 27 -49.14 4.88 -25.31
N PRO A 28 -47.87 4.48 -25.13
CA PRO A 28 -47.45 3.12 -25.39
C PRO A 28 -48.44 2.17 -24.70
N THR A 29 -49.03 1.27 -25.48
CA THR A 29 -50.09 0.37 -24.98
C THR A 29 -49.54 -0.80 -24.19
N GLU A 30 -48.21 -1.01 -24.24
CA GLU A 30 -47.46 -2.12 -23.66
C GLU A 30 -46.04 -1.63 -23.30
N GLY A 31 -45.41 -2.23 -22.29
CA GLY A 31 -44.03 -1.94 -21.87
C GLY A 31 -43.86 -1.71 -20.36
N VAL A 32 -42.64 -1.34 -19.96
CA VAL A 32 -42.25 -1.12 -18.55
C VAL A 32 -41.54 0.19 -18.33
N GLU A 33 -41.68 0.72 -17.12
CA GLU A 33 -40.90 1.84 -16.62
C GLU A 33 -40.04 1.38 -15.43
N TYR A 34 -38.89 2.04 -15.21
CA TYR A 34 -37.99 1.74 -14.10
C TYR A 34 -37.99 2.82 -13.01
N SER A 35 -37.72 2.41 -11.76
CA SER A 35 -37.42 3.33 -10.67
C SER A 35 -36.37 2.74 -9.73
N ILE A 36 -35.65 3.61 -9.02
CA ILE A 36 -34.69 3.23 -7.98
C ILE A 36 -34.99 4.02 -6.72
N ARG A 37 -34.83 3.39 -5.56
CA ARG A 37 -35.06 4.02 -4.25
C ARG A 37 -33.99 3.63 -3.24
N TRP A 38 -33.74 4.53 -2.31
CA TRP A 38 -32.93 4.25 -1.14
C TRP A 38 -33.81 3.72 -0.01
N ASP A 39 -33.43 2.59 0.56
CA ASP A 39 -33.97 2.07 1.82
C ASP A 39 -32.99 2.38 2.95
N GLY A 40 -33.27 3.45 3.70
CA GLY A 40 -32.43 3.86 4.83
C GLY A 40 -32.42 2.88 5.99
N THR A 41 -33.37 1.94 6.07
CA THR A 41 -33.40 0.94 7.16
C THR A 41 -32.45 -0.21 6.86
N SER A 42 -32.44 -0.71 5.62
CA SER A 42 -31.55 -1.80 5.22
C SER A 42 -30.21 -1.32 4.67
N GLY A 43 -30.08 -0.02 4.36
CA GLY A 43 -28.92 0.55 3.70
C GLY A 43 -28.74 0.05 2.26
N LEU A 44 -29.85 -0.22 1.55
CA LEU A 44 -29.84 -0.80 0.21
C LEU A 44 -30.48 0.15 -0.80
N TYR A 45 -29.94 0.16 -2.00
CA TYR A 45 -30.62 0.67 -3.19
C TYR A 45 -31.51 -0.42 -3.75
N ARG A 46 -32.80 -0.13 -3.96
CA ARG A 46 -33.80 -1.06 -4.48
C ARG A 46 -34.26 -0.60 -5.86
N VAL A 47 -34.17 -1.50 -6.84
CA VAL A 47 -34.57 -1.24 -8.22
C VAL A 47 -35.90 -1.91 -8.49
N TYR A 48 -36.81 -1.17 -9.10
CA TYR A 48 -38.17 -1.59 -9.39
C TYR A 48 -38.53 -1.44 -10.85
N ILE A 49 -39.40 -2.34 -11.31
CA ILE A 49 -40.03 -2.32 -12.61
C ILE A 49 -41.55 -2.16 -12.43
N ARG A 50 -42.17 -1.31 -13.24
CA ARG A 50 -43.61 -1.15 -13.30
C ARG A 50 -44.11 -1.33 -14.74
N PRO A 51 -44.93 -2.36 -15.03
CA PRO A 51 -45.51 -2.52 -16.35
C PRO A 51 -46.69 -1.56 -16.54
N VAL A 52 -46.84 -1.00 -17.74
CA VAL A 52 -48.01 -0.15 -18.07
C VAL A 52 -49.20 -0.96 -18.57
N ALA A 53 -48.99 -2.24 -18.91
CA ALA A 53 -50.01 -3.19 -19.36
C ALA A 53 -49.83 -4.56 -18.72
N THR A 54 -50.90 -5.35 -18.67
CA THR A 54 -50.83 -6.76 -18.22
C THR A 54 -50.55 -7.66 -19.44
N PRO A 55 -49.51 -8.50 -19.43
CA PRO A 55 -49.22 -9.41 -20.55
C PRO A 55 -50.39 -10.35 -20.88
N ALA A 56 -50.59 -10.63 -22.17
CA ALA A 56 -51.73 -11.41 -22.68
C ALA A 56 -51.51 -12.94 -22.67
N ALA A 57 -50.27 -13.40 -22.48
CA ALA A 57 -49.83 -14.78 -22.54
C ALA A 57 -48.78 -15.03 -21.44
N PRO A 58 -48.49 -16.30 -21.05
CA PRO A 58 -47.64 -16.61 -19.90
C PRO A 58 -46.29 -15.88 -19.93
N ASP A 59 -45.98 -15.25 -18.80
CA ASP A 59 -44.89 -14.31 -18.56
C ASP A 59 -43.52 -14.94 -18.81
N ILE A 60 -42.84 -14.55 -19.87
CA ILE A 60 -41.47 -15.00 -20.13
C ILE A 60 -40.62 -13.78 -20.46
N PRO A 61 -40.09 -13.09 -19.43
CA PRO A 61 -39.01 -12.14 -19.59
C PRO A 61 -37.82 -12.84 -20.25
N ILE A 62 -37.20 -12.17 -21.23
CA ILE A 62 -36.12 -12.71 -22.06
C ILE A 62 -34.79 -12.08 -21.66
N SER A 63 -34.78 -10.75 -21.56
CA SER A 63 -33.62 -9.95 -21.16
C SER A 63 -34.11 -8.73 -20.40
N ALA A 64 -33.25 -8.21 -19.53
CA ALA A 64 -33.42 -6.91 -18.94
C ALA A 64 -32.05 -6.29 -18.71
N GLN A 65 -31.95 -4.98 -18.88
CA GLN A 65 -30.75 -4.21 -18.59
C GLN A 65 -31.13 -2.92 -17.85
N VAL A 66 -30.42 -2.63 -16.77
CA VAL A 66 -30.56 -1.39 -16.01
C VAL A 66 -29.18 -0.73 -15.93
N THR A 67 -29.11 0.54 -16.30
CA THR A 67 -27.89 1.34 -16.16
C THR A 67 -28.16 2.50 -15.22
N ILE A 68 -27.27 2.69 -14.26
CA ILE A 68 -27.34 3.77 -13.27
C ILE A 68 -26.18 4.73 -13.46
N ARG A 69 -26.44 6.01 -13.20
CA ARG A 69 -25.44 7.04 -12.99
C ARG A 69 -25.24 7.26 -11.48
N VAL A 70 -23.99 7.37 -11.05
CA VAL A 70 -23.61 7.58 -9.64
C VAL A 70 -22.58 8.71 -9.55
N PRO A 71 -22.47 9.44 -8.43
CA PRO A 71 -21.45 10.47 -8.27
C PRO A 71 -20.03 9.91 -8.47
N HIS A 72 -19.21 10.62 -9.23
CA HIS A 72 -17.81 10.26 -9.43
C HIS A 72 -16.93 10.77 -8.27
N THR A 73 -16.11 9.88 -7.69
CA THR A 73 -15.08 10.21 -6.69
C THR A 73 -13.92 9.22 -6.68
N GLU A 74 -12.76 9.65 -6.19
CA GLU A 74 -11.59 8.81 -5.97
C GLU A 74 -11.71 7.89 -4.73
N LEU A 75 -10.87 6.86 -4.68
CA LEU A 75 -10.72 6.02 -3.49
C LEU A 75 -10.25 6.87 -2.28
N PRO A 76 -10.77 6.60 -1.07
CA PRO A 76 -11.65 5.49 -0.68
C PRO A 76 -13.15 5.76 -0.85
N ASN A 77 -13.55 6.95 -1.30
CA ASN A 77 -14.95 7.37 -1.34
C ASN A 77 -15.72 6.88 -2.58
N GLN A 78 -15.01 6.34 -3.57
CA GLN A 78 -15.56 5.82 -4.83
C GLN A 78 -16.77 4.89 -4.62
N PHE A 79 -17.84 5.16 -5.37
CA PHE A 79 -19.03 4.32 -5.39
C PHE A 79 -18.65 2.91 -5.88
N THR A 80 -18.77 1.92 -5.00
CA THR A 80 -18.33 0.56 -5.29
C THR A 80 -19.42 -0.44 -4.93
N ILE A 81 -19.67 -1.38 -5.84
CA ILE A 81 -20.63 -2.46 -5.66
C ILE A 81 -19.87 -3.80 -5.77
N PRO A 82 -19.64 -4.51 -4.66
CA PRO A 82 -19.09 -5.86 -4.72
C PRO A 82 -20.14 -6.84 -5.26
N THR A 83 -19.70 -7.90 -5.93
CA THR A 83 -20.61 -8.94 -6.46
C THR A 83 -21.46 -9.59 -5.37
N THR A 84 -20.92 -9.71 -4.16
CA THR A 84 -21.64 -10.20 -2.96
C THR A 84 -22.64 -9.19 -2.39
N GLY A 85 -22.60 -7.94 -2.85
CA GLY A 85 -23.46 -6.84 -2.42
C GLY A 85 -24.73 -6.69 -3.24
N ILE A 86 -25.04 -7.62 -4.16
CA ILE A 86 -26.23 -7.58 -5.03
C ILE A 86 -27.15 -8.75 -4.69
N THR A 87 -28.42 -8.47 -4.47
CA THR A 87 -29.45 -9.47 -4.14
C THR A 87 -30.60 -9.38 -5.15
N ALA A 88 -30.86 -10.47 -5.87
CA ALA A 88 -32.03 -10.55 -6.74
C ALA A 88 -33.30 -10.74 -5.91
N ALA A 89 -34.38 -10.02 -6.26
CA ALA A 89 -35.68 -10.18 -5.60
C ALA A 89 -36.38 -11.49 -6.02
N HIS A 90 -36.05 -12.00 -7.20
CA HIS A 90 -36.52 -13.28 -7.71
C HIS A 90 -35.37 -14.29 -7.72
N SER A 91 -35.54 -15.42 -7.02
CA SER A 91 -34.49 -16.42 -6.79
C SER A 91 -33.94 -17.09 -8.05
N GLU A 92 -34.68 -17.03 -9.17
CA GLU A 92 -34.26 -17.60 -10.45
C GLU A 92 -33.48 -16.59 -11.32
N TRP A 93 -33.40 -15.32 -10.91
CA TRP A 93 -32.76 -14.26 -11.68
C TRP A 93 -31.42 -13.89 -11.05
N ALA A 94 -30.45 -13.53 -11.87
CA ALA A 94 -29.20 -12.92 -11.41
C ALA A 94 -28.99 -11.57 -12.07
N TRP A 95 -28.49 -10.59 -11.31
CA TRP A 95 -28.23 -9.23 -11.78
C TRP A 95 -26.76 -8.84 -11.56
N PRO A 96 -25.80 -9.51 -12.22
CA PRO A 96 -24.40 -9.12 -12.11
C PRO A 96 -24.18 -7.72 -12.69
N VAL A 97 -23.20 -7.00 -12.15
CA VAL A 97 -22.63 -5.81 -12.82
C VAL A 97 -21.84 -6.32 -14.02
N THR A 98 -22.27 -5.98 -15.23
CA THR A 98 -21.67 -6.48 -16.48
C THR A 98 -20.72 -5.47 -17.12
N SER A 99 -20.84 -4.18 -16.79
CA SER A 99 -19.97 -3.13 -17.31
C SER A 99 -19.90 -1.95 -16.34
N LYS A 100 -18.74 -1.27 -16.33
CA LYS A 100 -18.48 -0.06 -15.55
C LYS A 100 -17.73 0.94 -16.42
N ALA A 101 -18.09 2.23 -16.35
CA ALA A 101 -17.26 3.32 -16.85
C ALA A 101 -17.07 4.33 -15.74
N TYR A 102 -15.81 4.58 -15.43
CA TYR A 102 -15.43 5.62 -14.51
C TYR A 102 -15.06 6.87 -15.29
N ALA A 103 -15.60 8.00 -14.84
CA ALA A 103 -15.12 9.31 -15.22
C ALA A 103 -13.61 9.44 -14.89
N PRO A 104 -12.80 10.13 -15.69
CA PRO A 104 -11.42 10.39 -15.33
C PRO A 104 -11.36 11.39 -14.17
N PRO A 105 -10.31 11.31 -13.32
CA PRO A 105 -10.13 12.17 -12.15
C PRO A 105 -10.17 13.68 -12.49
N GLU A 106 -9.70 14.02 -13.69
CA GLU A 106 -9.54 15.39 -14.19
C GLU A 106 -10.88 16.01 -14.69
N SER A 107 -11.92 15.19 -14.96
CA SER A 107 -13.33 15.60 -15.21
C SER A 107 -14.23 14.43 -15.65
N SER A 108 -15.24 14.08 -14.87
CA SER A 108 -16.68 14.18 -15.21
C SER A 108 -17.49 13.81 -13.96
N SER A 109 -18.65 14.43 -13.74
CA SER A 109 -19.32 14.42 -12.42
C SER A 109 -19.95 13.08 -12.02
N PHE A 110 -19.97 12.08 -12.92
CA PHE A 110 -20.68 10.82 -12.71
C PHE A 110 -19.94 9.63 -13.29
N ASP A 111 -19.97 8.51 -12.56
CA ASP A 111 -19.62 7.17 -13.01
C ASP A 111 -20.88 6.40 -13.40
N TYR A 112 -20.71 5.31 -14.16
CA TYR A 112 -21.83 4.51 -14.68
C TYR A 112 -21.63 3.02 -14.43
N PHE A 113 -22.72 2.37 -14.01
CA PHE A 113 -22.78 0.94 -13.74
C PHE A 113 -23.94 0.33 -14.50
N SER A 114 -23.68 -0.73 -15.26
CA SER A 114 -24.70 -1.46 -16.01
C SER A 114 -24.87 -2.88 -15.49
N PHE A 115 -26.12 -3.29 -15.35
CA PHE A 115 -26.54 -4.60 -14.88
C PHE A 115 -27.37 -5.27 -15.97
N THR A 116 -26.94 -6.44 -16.43
CA THR A 116 -27.74 -7.27 -17.34
C THR A 116 -28.29 -8.45 -16.56
N ALA A 117 -29.60 -8.66 -16.63
CA ALA A 117 -30.26 -9.79 -16.01
C ALA A 117 -29.92 -11.09 -16.74
N SER A 118 -29.46 -12.09 -15.99
CA SER A 118 -29.40 -13.48 -16.43
C SER A 118 -30.72 -14.17 -16.06
N ILE A 119 -31.56 -14.42 -17.07
CA ILE A 119 -32.92 -14.94 -16.91
C ILE A 119 -33.00 -16.34 -17.57
N PRO A 120 -32.86 -17.44 -16.82
CA PRO A 120 -32.68 -18.79 -17.37
C PRO A 120 -33.94 -19.34 -18.02
N ASN A 121 -33.88 -19.94 -19.22
CA ASN A 121 -35.05 -20.42 -19.98
C ASN A 121 -35.83 -21.58 -19.31
N SER A 122 -36.72 -21.27 -18.36
CA SER A 122 -37.60 -22.23 -17.66
C SER A 122 -39.09 -21.85 -17.77
N THR A 123 -39.99 -22.80 -17.48
CA THR A 123 -41.45 -22.69 -17.63
C THR A 123 -42.19 -22.24 -16.36
N SER A 124 -41.51 -21.80 -15.30
CA SER A 124 -42.09 -21.42 -13.99
C SER A 124 -41.92 -19.93 -13.63
N ARG A 125 -42.09 -19.04 -14.61
CA ARG A 125 -41.72 -17.61 -14.53
C ARG A 125 -42.86 -16.65 -14.16
N ASP A 126 -43.74 -17.05 -13.26
CA ASP A 126 -44.84 -16.18 -12.86
C ASP A 126 -44.34 -15.08 -11.90
N VAL A 127 -44.00 -13.91 -12.43
CA VAL A 127 -43.77 -12.68 -11.65
C VAL A 127 -45.11 -12.03 -11.27
N GLY A 128 -46.23 -12.50 -11.85
CA GLY A 128 -47.56 -11.98 -11.59
C GLY A 128 -47.73 -10.55 -12.08
N TRP A 129 -47.21 -10.24 -13.28
CA TRP A 129 -47.22 -8.87 -13.79
C TRP A 129 -48.65 -8.35 -13.90
N GLN A 130 -48.90 -7.18 -13.33
CA GLN A 130 -50.17 -6.49 -13.39
C GLN A 130 -49.92 -5.02 -13.74
N ALA A 131 -50.73 -4.48 -14.64
CA ALA A 131 -50.62 -3.09 -15.07
C ALA A 131 -50.61 -2.14 -13.85
N GLY A 132 -49.57 -1.31 -13.74
CA GLY A 132 -49.39 -0.33 -12.68
C GLY A 132 -48.91 -0.90 -11.34
N VAL A 133 -48.74 -2.23 -11.22
CA VAL A 133 -48.20 -2.86 -10.00
C VAL A 133 -46.69 -2.94 -10.11
N GLU A 134 -46.03 -2.25 -9.20
CA GLU A 134 -44.57 -2.22 -9.09
C GLU A 134 -44.02 -3.53 -8.50
N GLN A 135 -42.89 -4.00 -9.03
CA GLN A 135 -42.15 -5.17 -8.57
C GLN A 135 -40.68 -4.80 -8.32
N GLU A 136 -40.12 -5.19 -7.17
CA GLU A 136 -38.67 -5.12 -6.95
C GLU A 136 -38.00 -6.21 -7.78
N VAL A 137 -36.88 -5.89 -8.45
CA VAL A 137 -36.15 -6.86 -9.28
C VAL A 137 -34.79 -7.23 -8.71
N PHE A 138 -34.09 -6.27 -8.14
CA PHE A 138 -32.88 -6.49 -7.37
C PHE A 138 -32.59 -5.31 -6.45
N SER A 139 -31.74 -5.54 -5.47
CA SER A 139 -31.17 -4.53 -4.61
C SER A 139 -29.67 -4.67 -4.53
N PHE A 140 -28.98 -3.58 -4.18
CA PHE A 140 -27.53 -3.59 -4.04
C PHE A 140 -27.05 -2.62 -2.95
N LYS A 141 -25.83 -2.87 -2.46
CA LYS A 141 -25.16 -2.05 -1.44
C LYS A 141 -23.95 -1.33 -2.01
N ASN A 142 -23.86 -0.02 -1.76
CA ASN A 142 -22.63 0.75 -1.95
C ASN A 142 -21.68 0.51 -0.77
N THR A 143 -20.42 0.16 -1.04
CA THR A 143 -19.38 0.02 -0.01
C THR A 143 -18.52 1.28 0.16
N GLY A 144 -18.67 2.28 -0.72
CA GLY A 144 -18.07 3.60 -0.57
C GLY A 144 -18.94 4.56 0.27
N LYS A 145 -18.53 5.82 0.36
CA LYS A 145 -19.28 6.86 1.10
C LYS A 145 -20.55 7.24 0.33
N CYS A 146 -21.64 7.45 1.06
CA CYS A 146 -22.87 8.02 0.49
C CYS A 146 -22.67 9.53 0.26
N LEU A 147 -22.54 9.94 -1.00
CA LEU A 147 -22.18 11.33 -1.37
C LEU A 147 -23.22 12.07 -2.20
N GLY A 148 -24.37 11.45 -2.49
CA GLY A 148 -25.46 12.11 -3.17
C GLY A 148 -26.43 11.14 -3.84
N ALA A 149 -27.34 11.70 -4.62
CA ALA A 149 -28.34 10.95 -5.35
C ALA A 149 -27.69 10.15 -6.50
N ILE A 150 -28.15 8.92 -6.66
CA ILE A 150 -27.93 8.12 -7.87
C ILE A 150 -29.21 8.09 -8.68
N SER A 151 -29.15 7.84 -9.99
CA SER A 151 -30.38 7.67 -10.77
C SER A 151 -30.24 6.62 -11.85
N ILE A 152 -31.37 6.11 -12.31
CA ILE A 152 -31.42 5.35 -13.56
C ILE A 152 -31.28 6.33 -14.71
N ILE A 153 -30.47 5.98 -15.73
CA ILE A 153 -30.28 6.83 -16.90
C ILE A 153 -31.57 6.90 -17.74
N ASN A 154 -31.73 7.94 -18.56
CA ASN A 154 -32.80 7.97 -19.55
C ASN A 154 -32.20 7.81 -20.96
N ASN A 155 -32.62 6.75 -21.67
CA ASN A 155 -32.16 6.42 -23.02
C ASN A 155 -32.34 7.54 -24.06
N GLU A 156 -33.16 8.56 -23.81
CA GLU A 156 -33.33 9.67 -24.78
C GLU A 156 -32.41 10.86 -24.50
N THR A 157 -31.97 11.03 -23.25
CA THR A 157 -31.35 12.29 -22.79
C THR A 157 -29.96 12.11 -22.16
N ASP A 158 -29.51 10.87 -21.96
CA ASP A 158 -28.23 10.58 -21.33
C ASP A 158 -27.09 10.45 -22.39
N PRO A 159 -25.96 11.15 -22.23
CA PRO A 159 -24.93 11.33 -23.26
C PRO A 159 -24.12 10.08 -23.63
N ILE A 160 -24.28 8.95 -22.94
CA ILE A 160 -23.46 7.73 -23.17
C ILE A 160 -23.88 6.92 -24.41
N ILE A 161 -24.98 7.28 -25.06
CA ILE A 161 -25.66 6.48 -26.09
C ILE A 161 -24.94 6.43 -27.46
N GLY A 162 -23.64 6.74 -27.52
CA GLY A 162 -22.90 6.58 -28.77
C GLY A 162 -21.39 6.79 -28.74
N GLY A 163 -20.67 6.60 -27.63
CA GLY A 163 -19.26 7.01 -27.58
C GLY A 163 -18.27 6.25 -26.69
N VAL A 164 -18.70 5.41 -25.75
CA VAL A 164 -17.77 4.60 -24.94
C VAL A 164 -17.76 3.17 -25.45
N SER A 165 -16.64 2.76 -26.05
CA SER A 165 -16.39 1.36 -26.35
C SER A 165 -16.50 0.58 -25.04
N ASN A 166 -17.37 -0.43 -24.99
CA ASN A 166 -17.55 -1.42 -23.91
C ASN A 166 -18.66 -1.15 -22.88
N LEU A 167 -19.53 -0.14 -23.09
CA LEU A 167 -20.73 0.02 -22.27
C LEU A 167 -21.99 -0.16 -23.13
N ASN A 168 -22.73 -1.24 -22.90
CA ASN A 168 -24.11 -1.39 -23.39
C ASN A 168 -25.01 -0.44 -22.58
N ALA A 169 -24.83 0.86 -22.70
CA ALA A 169 -25.37 1.85 -21.77
C ALA A 169 -26.86 2.19 -21.99
N GLY A 170 -27.67 1.22 -22.42
CA GLY A 170 -29.11 1.39 -22.57
C GLY A 170 -29.86 0.67 -21.47
N ASN A 171 -30.99 1.23 -21.03
CA ASN A 171 -31.99 0.42 -20.35
C ASN A 171 -32.74 -0.40 -21.39
N GLU A 172 -32.93 -1.69 -21.10
CA GLU A 172 -33.66 -2.62 -21.96
C GLU A 172 -34.59 -3.47 -21.11
N PHE A 173 -35.73 -3.83 -21.67
CA PHE A 173 -36.55 -4.94 -21.19
C PHE A 173 -37.15 -5.64 -22.39
N SER A 174 -37.08 -6.97 -22.45
CA SER A 174 -37.67 -7.72 -23.56
C SER A 174 -38.60 -8.80 -23.04
N HIS A 175 -39.84 -8.78 -23.51
CA HIS A 175 -40.88 -9.73 -23.11
C HIS A 175 -41.56 -10.40 -24.31
N ASN A 176 -41.64 -11.74 -24.30
CA ASN A 176 -42.17 -12.53 -25.43
C ASN A 176 -43.63 -12.21 -25.84
N SER A 177 -44.42 -11.61 -24.94
CA SER A 177 -45.83 -11.30 -25.19
C SER A 177 -46.10 -9.83 -25.54
N TRP A 178 -45.08 -8.98 -25.49
CA TRP A 178 -45.17 -7.60 -25.98
C TRP A 178 -44.48 -7.50 -27.33
N ALA A 179 -44.95 -6.59 -28.18
CA ALA A 179 -44.60 -6.59 -29.61
C ALA A 179 -43.21 -5.99 -29.94
N GLY A 180 -42.42 -5.55 -28.95
CA GLY A 180 -41.16 -4.83 -29.15
C GLY A 180 -39.89 -5.65 -28.90
N ASP A 181 -38.80 -5.30 -29.59
CA ASP A 181 -37.44 -5.78 -29.30
C ASP A 181 -36.83 -5.10 -28.07
N ASN A 182 -37.44 -4.00 -27.59
CA ASN A 182 -37.15 -3.34 -26.31
C ASN A 182 -38.41 -2.59 -25.84
N ASP A 183 -38.95 -3.06 -24.71
CA ASP A 183 -40.18 -2.61 -24.08
C ASP A 183 -39.95 -1.55 -22.97
N TYR A 184 -38.72 -1.04 -22.82
CA TYR A 184 -38.42 0.05 -21.88
C TYR A 184 -39.02 1.38 -22.38
N LEU A 185 -39.87 1.99 -21.54
CA LEU A 185 -40.60 3.23 -21.85
C LEU A 185 -40.04 4.47 -21.17
N GLY A 186 -39.19 4.30 -20.16
CA GLY A 186 -38.63 5.40 -19.38
C GLY A 186 -38.55 5.12 -17.88
N ASN A 187 -38.27 6.19 -17.14
CA ASN A 187 -38.19 6.17 -15.68
C ASN A 187 -39.41 6.85 -15.07
N TYR A 188 -39.87 6.39 -13.91
CA TYR A 188 -40.99 6.98 -13.18
C TYR A 188 -40.63 7.36 -11.75
N GLY A 189 -41.36 8.33 -11.20
CA GLY A 189 -41.02 9.01 -9.94
C GLY A 189 -40.20 10.28 -10.18
N SER A 190 -40.23 11.23 -9.22
CA SER A 190 -39.37 12.43 -9.24
C SER A 190 -37.92 11.99 -9.42
N PRO A 191 -37.19 12.61 -10.38
CA PRO A 191 -36.47 11.90 -11.44
C PRO A 191 -35.74 10.65 -10.94
N ALA A 192 -36.42 9.48 -10.91
CA ALA A 192 -35.93 8.17 -10.41
C ALA A 192 -34.58 8.21 -9.68
N GLU A 193 -34.52 8.99 -8.60
CA GLU A 193 -33.30 9.34 -7.89
C GLU A 193 -33.38 8.66 -6.53
N ALA A 194 -32.40 7.80 -6.25
CA ALA A 194 -32.21 7.22 -4.95
C ALA A 194 -31.12 8.01 -4.24
N ASP A 195 -31.56 8.86 -3.33
CA ASP A 195 -30.66 9.65 -2.52
C ASP A 195 -30.49 9.01 -1.15
N CYS A 196 -29.30 8.43 -0.96
CA CYS A 196 -28.93 7.82 0.31
C CYS A 196 -28.77 8.85 1.44
N THR A 197 -28.74 10.14 1.10
CA THR A 197 -28.78 11.27 2.06
C THR A 197 -30.22 11.65 2.46
N ALA A 198 -31.24 11.24 1.70
CA ALA A 198 -32.63 11.72 1.84
C ALA A 198 -33.54 10.92 2.80
N SER A 199 -33.02 9.90 3.51
CA SER A 199 -33.81 9.18 4.54
C SER A 199 -33.86 9.88 5.92
N ALA A 200 -33.31 11.08 6.07
CA ALA A 200 -33.48 11.87 7.29
C ALA A 200 -34.75 12.75 7.20
N SER A 201 -35.94 12.18 7.45
CA SER A 201 -37.14 12.98 7.74
C SER A 201 -37.69 12.67 9.15
N ALA A 202 -36.87 13.04 10.13
CA ALA A 202 -37.19 13.34 11.54
C ALA A 202 -35.90 13.65 12.35
N ASN A 203 -34.74 13.37 11.75
CA ASN A 203 -33.45 13.55 12.35
C ASN A 203 -32.89 14.94 12.01
N THR A 204 -32.69 15.77 13.03
CA THR A 204 -31.92 17.02 12.91
C THR A 204 -30.45 16.63 13.02
N ALA A 205 -29.56 17.20 12.21
CA ALA A 205 -28.14 16.92 12.37
C ALA A 205 -27.63 17.47 13.71
N PRO A 206 -26.55 16.88 14.27
CA PRO A 206 -25.97 17.37 15.52
C PRO A 206 -25.60 18.85 15.42
N ASN A 207 -25.70 19.58 16.51
CA ASN A 207 -25.14 20.92 16.64
C ASN A 207 -23.78 20.82 17.32
N ALA A 208 -22.73 20.85 16.50
CA ALA A 208 -21.35 20.83 16.97
C ALA A 208 -20.94 22.21 17.50
N VAL A 209 -20.40 22.26 18.73
CA VAL A 209 -19.97 23.48 19.39
C VAL A 209 -18.44 23.53 19.37
N THR A 210 -17.88 24.69 19.04
CA THR A 210 -16.42 24.84 18.99
C THR A 210 -15.77 24.55 20.33
N ASP A 211 -14.77 23.67 20.30
CA ASP A 211 -13.94 23.28 21.43
C ASP A 211 -12.64 24.07 21.46
N THR A 212 -12.06 24.18 22.65
CA THR A 212 -10.76 24.81 22.83
C THR A 212 -9.90 23.97 23.76
N ILE A 213 -8.66 23.67 23.34
CA ILE A 213 -7.67 22.97 24.16
C ILE A 213 -6.34 23.72 24.15
N SER A 214 -5.46 23.37 25.10
CA SER A 214 -4.07 23.81 25.10
C SER A 214 -3.17 22.62 25.34
N VAL A 215 -2.06 22.55 24.60
CA VAL A 215 -1.12 21.44 24.62
C VAL A 215 0.30 21.96 24.44
N VAL A 216 1.26 21.27 25.04
CA VAL A 216 2.69 21.59 24.89
C VAL A 216 3.19 21.07 23.54
N SER A 217 4.06 21.83 22.87
CA SER A 217 4.75 21.41 21.64
C SER A 217 5.37 20.01 21.80
N GLY A 218 5.07 19.08 20.90
CA GLY A 218 5.56 17.70 20.95
C GLY A 218 4.77 16.74 21.85
N SER A 219 3.83 17.24 22.65
CA SER A 219 2.98 16.41 23.52
C SER A 219 1.65 16.07 22.86
N SER A 220 0.93 15.12 23.46
CA SER A 220 -0.43 14.75 23.03
C SER A 220 -1.47 15.04 24.12
N ILE A 221 -2.71 15.28 23.69
CA ILE A 221 -3.85 15.52 24.58
C ILE A 221 -5.10 14.84 24.03
N THR A 222 -5.89 14.24 24.91
CA THR A 222 -7.21 13.69 24.57
C THR A 222 -8.26 14.80 24.68
N VAL A 223 -9.09 14.94 23.64
CA VAL A 223 -10.10 16.01 23.53
C VAL A 223 -11.49 15.44 23.80
N GLU A 224 -12.25 16.09 24.67
CA GLU A 224 -13.64 15.75 24.97
C GLU A 224 -14.61 16.47 24.01
N ALA A 225 -14.39 16.31 22.70
CA ALA A 225 -15.06 17.10 21.65
C ALA A 225 -16.60 16.98 21.64
N LEU A 226 -17.15 15.84 22.09
CA LEU A 226 -18.60 15.64 22.11
C LEU A 226 -19.28 16.15 23.40
N ALA A 227 -18.52 16.69 24.36
CA ALA A 227 -19.04 17.00 25.69
C ALA A 227 -19.98 18.22 25.71
N ASN A 228 -19.77 19.17 24.80
CA ASN A 228 -20.58 20.38 24.62
C ASN A 228 -21.50 20.32 23.38
N ASP A 229 -21.38 19.26 22.58
CA ASP A 229 -22.23 19.01 21.42
C ASP A 229 -23.63 18.57 21.84
N THR A 230 -24.61 18.95 21.02
CA THR A 230 -26.01 18.65 21.30
C THR A 230 -26.70 18.17 20.05
N ASP A 231 -27.75 17.38 20.22
CA ASP A 231 -28.67 17.06 19.14
C ASP A 231 -30.07 17.52 19.51
N ALA A 232 -30.80 18.11 18.56
CA ALA A 232 -32.12 18.67 18.82
C ALA A 232 -33.18 17.58 19.11
N ASN A 233 -32.91 16.36 18.66
CA ASN A 233 -33.73 15.17 18.89
C ASN A 233 -33.19 14.33 20.07
N ASN A 234 -32.10 14.77 20.71
CA ASN A 234 -31.35 14.07 21.76
C ASN A 234 -30.85 12.67 21.31
N ASP A 235 -30.54 12.52 20.03
CA ASP A 235 -29.93 11.28 19.53
C ASP A 235 -28.48 11.13 20.04
N THR A 236 -28.02 9.88 20.18
CA THR A 236 -26.68 9.58 20.70
C THR A 236 -25.62 10.02 19.71
N LEU A 237 -24.72 10.90 20.15
CA LEU A 237 -23.64 11.42 19.33
C LEU A 237 -22.42 10.50 19.32
N THR A 238 -21.85 10.34 18.13
CA THR A 238 -20.68 9.49 17.88
C THR A 238 -19.69 10.23 17.00
N LEU A 239 -18.41 10.12 17.33
CA LEU A 239 -17.33 10.68 16.54
C LEU A 239 -17.07 9.76 15.32
N GLN A 240 -17.07 10.32 14.12
CA GLN A 240 -16.90 9.55 12.87
C GLN A 240 -15.47 9.65 12.33
N HIS A 241 -14.99 10.87 12.16
CA HIS A 241 -13.63 11.12 11.68
C HIS A 241 -13.13 12.49 12.17
N VAL A 242 -11.82 12.67 12.05
CA VAL A 242 -11.07 13.87 12.43
C VAL A 242 -10.13 14.23 11.27
N THR A 243 -9.77 15.50 11.15
CA THR A 243 -8.66 15.93 10.31
C THR A 243 -7.41 16.11 11.16
N ASP A 244 -6.25 16.10 10.52
CA ASP A 244 -5.04 16.65 11.14
C ASP A 244 -5.15 18.18 11.22
N GLY A 245 -4.40 18.77 12.16
CA GLY A 245 -4.11 20.20 12.14
C GLY A 245 -2.94 20.50 11.21
N ASP A 246 -2.71 21.78 10.93
CA ASP A 246 -1.57 22.19 10.09
C ASP A 246 -0.23 21.90 10.78
N PHE A 247 -0.24 21.84 12.12
CA PHE A 247 0.94 21.67 12.96
C PHE A 247 0.76 20.61 14.06
N GLY A 248 -0.10 19.62 13.80
CA GLY A 248 -0.30 18.49 14.69
C GLY A 248 -1.13 17.38 14.05
N LYS A 249 -1.02 16.16 14.55
CA LYS A 249 -1.75 14.98 14.05
C LYS A 249 -2.85 14.56 15.00
N VAL A 250 -3.97 14.09 14.44
CA VAL A 250 -5.13 13.66 15.22
C VAL A 250 -5.50 12.23 14.91
N VAL A 251 -5.58 11.41 15.96
CA VAL A 251 -6.03 10.02 15.88
C VAL A 251 -7.23 9.81 16.79
N ILE A 252 -8.13 8.90 16.44
CA ILE A 252 -9.25 8.52 17.30
C ILE A 252 -8.80 7.35 18.18
N LYS A 253 -8.81 7.52 19.51
CA LYS A 253 -8.59 6.45 20.48
C LYS A 253 -9.79 6.35 21.41
N ASN A 254 -10.35 5.15 21.57
CA ASN A 254 -11.51 4.89 22.42
C ASN A 254 -12.70 5.85 22.16
N GLY A 255 -12.92 6.23 20.89
CA GLY A 255 -14.01 7.12 20.47
C GLY A 255 -13.78 8.61 20.73
N LYS A 256 -12.58 9.04 21.14
CA LYS A 256 -12.20 10.44 21.39
C LYS A 256 -11.04 10.88 20.49
N PRO A 257 -10.99 12.14 20.02
CA PRO A 257 -9.80 12.67 19.34
C PRO A 257 -8.63 12.75 20.31
N VAL A 258 -7.45 12.32 19.85
CA VAL A 258 -6.16 12.54 20.51
C VAL A 258 -5.32 13.36 19.55
N TYR A 259 -5.06 14.62 19.92
CA TYR A 259 -4.22 15.55 19.16
C TYR A 259 -2.79 15.49 19.67
N THR A 260 -1.82 15.33 18.77
CA THR A 260 -0.38 15.38 19.04
C THR A 260 0.22 16.58 18.33
N ALA A 261 0.77 17.53 19.09
CA ALA A 261 1.41 18.73 18.53
C ALA A 261 2.74 18.38 17.86
N ASP A 262 3.08 19.07 16.77
CA ASP A 262 4.45 19.07 16.25
C ASP A 262 5.40 19.62 17.31
N ALA A 263 6.51 18.91 17.53
CA ALA A 263 7.54 19.28 18.48
C ALA A 263 8.19 20.65 18.15
N ALA A 264 8.19 21.05 16.89
CA ALA A 264 8.81 22.30 16.43
C ALA A 264 7.86 23.50 16.39
N TYR A 265 6.58 23.32 16.74
CA TYR A 265 5.56 24.35 16.55
C TYR A 265 5.04 24.92 17.88
N VAL A 266 4.90 26.25 17.93
CA VAL A 266 4.26 27.00 19.01
C VAL A 266 3.37 28.06 18.36
N GLY A 267 2.11 28.12 18.76
CA GLY A 267 1.14 28.99 18.12
C GLY A 267 -0.28 28.48 18.22
N SER A 268 -1.12 28.93 17.30
CA SER A 268 -2.52 28.51 17.21
C SER A 268 -2.65 27.50 16.07
N ASP A 269 -3.17 26.33 16.38
CA ASP A 269 -3.53 25.31 15.40
C ASP A 269 -5.02 25.00 15.52
N SER A 270 -5.59 24.28 14.56
CA SER A 270 -6.99 23.84 14.64
C SER A 270 -7.20 22.62 13.78
N PHE A 271 -8.12 21.77 14.21
CA PHE A 271 -8.57 20.64 13.40
C PHE A 271 -10.09 20.52 13.45
N SER A 272 -10.65 19.87 12.43
CA SER A 272 -12.07 19.57 12.34
C SER A 272 -12.34 18.15 12.82
N TYR A 273 -13.51 17.96 13.44
CA TYR A 273 -14.06 16.65 13.73
C TYR A 273 -15.49 16.55 13.22
N PHE A 274 -15.96 15.34 13.00
CA PHE A 274 -17.29 15.10 12.46
C PHE A 274 -18.07 14.21 13.40
N VAL A 275 -19.13 14.78 13.94
CA VAL A 275 -20.05 14.13 14.87
C VAL A 275 -21.28 13.67 14.11
N SER A 276 -21.74 12.45 14.41
CA SER A 276 -22.97 11.87 13.84
C SER A 276 -23.89 11.34 14.93
N ASP A 277 -25.19 11.48 14.68
CA ASP A 277 -26.29 10.95 15.48
C ASP A 277 -26.65 9.48 15.18
N ALA A 278 -25.90 8.80 14.29
CA ALA A 278 -26.20 7.45 13.80
C ALA A 278 -27.58 7.27 13.13
N LYS A 279 -28.30 8.37 12.88
CA LYS A 279 -29.57 8.47 12.13
C LYS A 279 -29.40 9.23 10.82
N GLY A 280 -28.15 9.54 10.47
CA GLY A 280 -27.74 10.06 9.17
C GLY A 280 -27.42 11.56 9.18
N GLY A 281 -27.55 12.24 10.32
CA GLY A 281 -27.06 13.60 10.49
C GLY A 281 -25.58 13.56 10.85
N VAL A 282 -24.82 14.43 10.19
CA VAL A 282 -23.40 14.63 10.43
C VAL A 282 -23.13 16.12 10.40
N THR A 283 -22.42 16.62 11.41
CA THR A 283 -22.01 18.02 11.47
C THR A 283 -20.52 18.09 11.73
N GLU A 284 -19.88 19.05 11.06
CA GLU A 284 -18.48 19.38 11.30
C GLU A 284 -18.39 20.32 12.51
N GLY A 285 -17.60 19.90 13.50
CA GLY A 285 -17.16 20.70 14.63
C GLY A 285 -15.70 21.11 14.47
N THR A 286 -15.27 22.12 15.21
CA THR A 286 -13.90 22.64 15.18
C THR A 286 -13.31 22.62 16.58
N VAL A 287 -12.09 22.11 16.70
CA VAL A 287 -11.27 22.25 17.90
C VAL A 287 -10.19 23.28 17.62
N ASN A 288 -10.20 24.37 18.39
CA ASN A 288 -9.11 25.34 18.40
C ASN A 288 -8.04 24.89 19.39
N VAL A 289 -6.80 24.79 18.93
CA VAL A 289 -5.65 24.34 19.71
C VAL A 289 -4.71 25.51 19.95
N THR A 290 -4.38 25.76 21.21
CA THR A 290 -3.24 26.63 21.55
C THR A 290 -2.05 25.74 21.87
N VAL A 291 -1.09 25.67 20.96
CA VAL A 291 0.18 25.00 21.18
C VAL A 291 1.10 25.97 21.91
N THR A 292 1.29 25.72 23.19
CA THR A 292 2.20 26.51 24.01
C THR A 292 3.61 25.97 23.87
N SER A 293 4.60 26.86 23.87
CA SER A 293 5.97 26.46 24.13
C SER A 293 5.98 25.68 25.44
N GLY A 294 6.46 24.43 25.40
CA GLY A 294 6.97 23.84 26.63
C GLY A 294 7.93 24.85 27.24
N SER A 295 7.82 25.10 28.54
CA SER A 295 8.88 25.86 29.21
C SER A 295 10.18 25.16 28.86
N SER A 296 10.98 25.77 28.01
CA SER A 296 12.32 25.34 27.68
C SER A 296 13.19 25.74 28.86
N ALA A 297 13.01 25.05 29.98
CA ALA A 297 14.17 24.58 30.68
C ALA A 297 14.51 23.27 29.97
N THR A 298 15.76 23.14 29.55
CA THR A 298 16.28 21.86 29.08
C THR A 298 15.95 20.80 30.13
N ASP A 299 15.44 19.67 29.67
CA ASP A 299 15.24 18.45 30.46
C ASP A 299 16.16 17.44 29.77
N THR A 300 17.39 17.39 30.26
CA THR A 300 18.52 16.81 29.54
C THR A 300 18.49 15.27 29.59
N ASP A 301 17.93 14.68 30.63
CA ASP A 301 17.76 13.23 30.82
C ASP A 301 16.33 12.73 30.59
N GLY A 302 15.35 13.63 30.49
CA GLY A 302 13.99 13.30 30.08
C GLY A 302 13.13 12.69 31.19
N ASP A 303 13.48 12.92 32.45
CA ASP A 303 12.78 12.39 33.62
C ASP A 303 11.50 13.19 33.97
N GLY A 304 11.33 14.36 33.36
CA GLY A 304 10.19 15.26 33.56
C GLY A 304 10.41 16.36 34.61
N LEU A 305 11.60 16.43 35.21
CA LEU A 305 12.14 17.66 35.79
C LEU A 305 12.80 18.49 34.69
N SER A 306 13.43 19.59 35.06
CA SER A 306 14.21 20.36 34.11
C SER A 306 15.51 20.76 34.77
N ASP A 307 16.54 21.03 33.98
CA ASP A 307 17.89 21.33 34.47
C ASP A 307 17.89 22.43 35.55
N THR A 308 16.94 23.38 35.48
CA THR A 308 16.78 24.45 36.49
C THR A 308 16.07 23.99 37.76
N GLN A 309 15.08 23.10 37.64
CA GLN A 309 14.40 22.46 38.78
C GLN A 309 15.37 21.54 39.50
N GLU A 310 16.11 20.72 38.77
CA GLU A 310 17.12 19.80 39.30
C GLU A 310 18.25 20.54 40.01
N GLN A 311 18.78 21.62 39.40
CA GLN A 311 19.74 22.50 40.05
C GLN A 311 19.20 23.12 41.36
N THR A 312 17.89 23.29 41.50
CA THR A 312 17.26 23.81 42.73
C THR A 312 17.08 22.71 43.78
N LEU A 313 16.75 21.49 43.35
CA LEU A 313 16.53 20.31 44.20
C LEU A 313 17.84 19.65 44.63
N GLY A 314 18.93 19.89 43.90
CA GLY A 314 20.24 19.30 44.15
C GLY A 314 20.51 18.03 43.34
N THR A 315 19.56 17.60 42.52
CA THR A 315 19.66 16.46 41.61
C THR A 315 20.49 16.81 40.37
N ASN A 316 20.88 15.81 39.57
CA ASN A 316 21.82 15.94 38.47
C ASN A 316 21.11 16.01 37.10
N PRO A 317 21.18 17.16 36.38
CA PRO A 317 20.61 17.39 35.04
C PRO A 317 21.11 16.54 33.88
N ALA A 318 21.60 15.34 34.12
CA ALA A 318 22.03 14.43 33.07
C ALA A 318 21.74 12.98 33.45
N LEU A 319 21.12 12.75 34.60
CA LEU A 319 20.78 11.45 35.15
C LEU A 319 19.33 11.53 35.61
N ALA A 320 18.46 10.75 34.97
CA ALA A 320 17.05 10.66 35.35
C ALA A 320 16.82 10.08 36.77
N ASP A 321 17.87 9.54 37.38
CA ASP A 321 17.95 8.92 38.71
C ASP A 321 19.35 9.29 39.24
N THR A 322 19.40 10.24 40.18
CA THR A 322 20.63 10.89 40.61
C THR A 322 21.46 10.03 41.56
N ASP A 323 20.83 9.31 42.48
CA ASP A 323 21.51 8.44 43.46
C ASP A 323 21.67 6.99 42.96
N GLY A 324 20.99 6.63 41.87
CA GLY A 324 21.12 5.36 41.18
C GLY A 324 20.33 4.24 41.83
N ASP A 325 19.32 4.55 42.65
CA ASP A 325 18.53 3.58 43.38
C ASP A 325 17.42 2.91 42.54
N GLY A 326 17.21 3.38 41.30
CA GLY A 326 16.23 2.82 40.36
C GLY A 326 14.90 3.56 40.31
N VAL A 327 14.62 4.47 41.24
CA VAL A 327 13.47 5.36 41.17
C VAL A 327 13.90 6.67 40.48
N PRO A 328 13.13 7.22 39.51
CA PRO A 328 13.52 8.47 38.88
C PRO A 328 13.31 9.70 39.78
N ASP A 329 14.20 10.69 39.69
CA ASP A 329 14.20 11.90 40.52
C ASP A 329 12.82 12.57 40.56
N LYS A 330 12.15 12.68 39.40
CA LYS A 330 10.80 13.25 39.30
C LYS A 330 9.76 12.55 40.19
N VAL A 331 9.85 11.24 40.36
CA VAL A 331 8.92 10.46 41.17
C VAL A 331 9.14 10.79 42.65
N GLU A 332 10.40 10.81 43.08
CA GLU A 332 10.81 10.94 44.47
C GLU A 332 10.67 12.36 45.00
N VAL A 333 10.96 13.38 44.20
CA VAL A 333 10.74 14.78 44.62
C VAL A 333 9.25 15.12 44.79
N GLY A 334 8.35 14.25 44.31
CA GLY A 334 6.90 14.38 44.44
C GLY A 334 6.28 15.51 43.59
N ALA A 335 5.03 15.84 43.90
CA ALA A 335 4.24 16.82 43.14
C ALA A 335 4.53 18.29 43.54
N ASP A 336 4.92 18.55 44.79
CA ASP A 336 5.23 19.89 45.31
C ASP A 336 6.75 20.07 45.44
N LEU A 337 7.39 20.60 44.41
CA LEU A 337 8.85 20.82 44.38
C LEU A 337 9.35 21.83 45.42
N THR A 338 8.45 22.53 46.12
CA THR A 338 8.84 23.41 47.24
C THR A 338 8.94 22.65 48.57
N LYS A 339 8.52 21.38 48.57
CA LYS A 339 8.54 20.43 49.68
C LYS A 339 8.82 19.02 49.13
N PRO A 340 10.04 18.78 48.65
CA PRO A 340 10.44 17.44 48.20
C PRO A 340 10.25 16.42 49.31
N VAL A 341 10.02 15.16 48.92
CA VAL A 341 9.84 14.04 49.84
C VAL A 341 11.17 13.71 50.51
N ASP A 342 11.10 13.43 51.80
CA ASP A 342 12.18 13.05 52.71
C ASP A 342 11.50 12.08 53.69
N THR A 343 11.54 10.79 53.37
CA THR A 343 10.69 9.76 53.98
C THR A 343 11.17 9.39 55.39
N ASP A 344 12.49 9.27 55.58
CA ASP A 344 13.10 8.96 56.88
C ASP A 344 13.38 10.20 57.76
N ALA A 345 13.23 11.41 57.19
CA ALA A 345 13.45 12.70 57.84
C ALA A 345 14.89 12.94 58.30
N ASP A 346 15.89 12.37 57.62
CA ASP A 346 17.31 12.58 57.91
C ASP A 346 17.85 13.93 57.38
N GLY A 347 17.07 14.61 56.53
CA GLY A 347 17.37 15.90 55.92
C GLY A 347 17.95 15.83 54.51
N LYS A 348 18.00 14.64 53.92
CA LYS A 348 18.24 14.35 52.51
C LYS A 348 16.89 14.05 51.87
N ILE A 349 16.70 14.45 50.62
CA ILE A 349 15.46 14.13 49.91
C ILE A 349 15.63 12.76 49.27
N ASN A 350 14.52 12.04 49.06
CA ASN A 350 14.51 10.71 48.47
C ASN A 350 15.34 10.64 47.18
N ALA A 351 15.17 11.60 46.25
CA ALA A 351 15.95 11.70 45.00
C ALA A 351 17.47 11.92 45.12
N LEU A 352 18.00 11.96 46.33
CA LEU A 352 19.42 11.98 46.60
C LEU A 352 19.85 10.80 47.48
N ASP A 353 18.90 10.02 48.00
CA ASP A 353 19.06 8.99 49.00
C ASP A 353 18.87 7.58 48.49
N THR A 354 19.89 6.74 48.75
CA THR A 354 19.91 5.37 48.21
C THR A 354 19.13 4.38 49.07
N ASP A 355 18.57 4.84 50.19
CA ASP A 355 17.91 4.09 51.27
C ASP A 355 16.84 5.02 51.84
N ASP A 356 15.72 5.07 51.13
CA ASP A 356 14.71 6.13 51.23
C ASP A 356 14.01 6.21 52.59
N ASP A 357 13.89 5.09 53.28
CA ASP A 357 13.20 4.95 54.56
C ASP A 357 14.15 4.75 55.75
N GLY A 358 15.46 4.66 55.47
CA GLY A 358 16.53 4.56 56.45
C GLY A 358 16.54 3.22 57.17
N ASP A 359 15.99 2.18 56.54
CA ASP A 359 15.87 0.85 57.10
C ASP A 359 17.14 0.03 56.97
N GLY A 360 18.15 0.51 56.22
CA GLY A 360 19.45 -0.09 56.01
C GLY A 360 19.56 -1.02 54.79
N ILE A 361 18.47 -1.22 54.05
CA ILE A 361 18.42 -1.84 52.74
C ILE A 361 18.33 -0.72 51.70
N PRO A 362 19.17 -0.72 50.66
CA PRO A 362 19.04 0.30 49.62
C PRO A 362 17.74 0.13 48.84
N THR A 363 17.06 1.23 48.48
CA THR A 363 15.79 1.27 47.73
C THR A 363 15.79 0.34 46.51
N LYS A 364 16.92 0.31 45.78
CA LYS A 364 17.14 -0.56 44.61
C LYS A 364 17.02 -2.05 44.91
N GLY A 365 17.38 -2.43 46.12
CA GLY A 365 17.44 -3.82 46.58
C GLY A 365 16.07 -4.37 46.96
N GLU A 366 15.05 -3.53 47.01
CA GLU A 366 13.70 -3.87 47.47
C GLU A 366 12.72 -4.08 46.29
N ASP A 367 13.18 -3.82 45.07
CA ASP A 367 12.42 -4.11 43.86
C ASP A 367 12.48 -5.58 43.46
N GLN A 368 11.33 -6.26 43.54
CA GLN A 368 11.14 -7.62 42.99
C GLN A 368 11.30 -7.67 41.47
N ASN A 369 11.19 -6.51 40.81
CA ASN A 369 11.44 -6.28 39.39
C ASN A 369 10.62 -7.21 38.48
N LEU A 370 9.36 -7.45 38.85
CA LEU A 370 8.43 -8.37 38.14
C LEU A 370 8.11 -7.93 36.70
N ASP A 371 8.26 -6.65 36.38
CA ASP A 371 8.14 -6.06 35.04
C ASP A 371 9.48 -5.87 34.31
N ALA A 372 10.60 -6.21 34.94
CA ALA A 372 11.94 -6.09 34.38
C ALA A 372 12.39 -4.64 34.06
N ASP A 373 11.80 -3.61 34.69
CA ASP A 373 12.19 -2.21 34.48
C ASP A 373 13.17 -1.65 35.54
N LYS A 374 13.41 -2.40 36.62
CA LYS A 374 14.29 -2.09 37.75
C LYS A 374 13.91 -0.82 38.51
N ASN A 375 12.63 -0.47 38.49
CA ASN A 375 12.09 0.68 39.17
C ASN A 375 11.14 0.21 40.30
N PRO A 376 11.54 0.34 41.57
CA PRO A 376 10.70 -0.04 42.72
C PRO A 376 9.30 0.62 42.71
N ALA A 377 9.12 1.75 42.00
CA ALA A 377 7.86 2.49 41.98
C ALA A 377 6.83 2.05 40.93
N THR A 378 7.19 1.23 39.92
CA THR A 378 6.29 0.86 38.80
C THR A 378 5.46 -0.40 39.06
N GLN A 379 5.86 -1.23 40.03
CA GLN A 379 5.08 -2.30 40.65
C GLN A 379 5.45 -2.48 42.13
N ALA A 380 5.38 -1.37 42.87
CA ALA A 380 5.61 -1.32 44.30
C ALA A 380 4.95 -2.48 45.07
N THR A 381 5.78 -3.22 45.80
CA THR A 381 5.35 -4.24 46.76
C THR A 381 5.01 -3.60 48.10
N ASP A 382 4.03 -4.17 48.78
CA ASP A 382 3.49 -3.73 50.08
C ASP A 382 3.23 -5.02 50.88
N THR A 383 4.27 -5.51 51.55
CA THR A 383 4.33 -6.86 52.12
C THR A 383 3.37 -7.03 53.30
N ASP A 384 3.26 -6.04 54.18
CA ASP A 384 2.36 -6.08 55.33
C ASP A 384 0.93 -5.57 55.03
N GLY A 385 0.75 -4.90 53.89
CA GLY A 385 -0.54 -4.39 53.41
C GLY A 385 -1.02 -3.14 54.14
N ASP A 386 -0.13 -2.37 54.77
CA ASP A 386 -0.47 -1.13 55.47
C ASP A 386 -0.72 0.06 54.52
N GLY A 387 -0.35 -0.10 53.25
CA GLY A 387 -0.50 0.88 52.19
C GLY A 387 0.75 1.72 51.91
N LYS A 388 1.88 1.42 52.54
CA LYS A 388 3.20 1.98 52.28
C LYS A 388 4.02 0.96 51.49
N PRO A 389 4.57 1.33 50.32
CA PRO A 389 5.50 0.46 49.62
C PRO A 389 6.72 0.11 50.46
N ASN A 390 7.23 -1.10 50.28
CA ASN A 390 8.41 -1.61 51.00
C ASN A 390 9.61 -0.66 50.91
N TYR A 391 9.93 -0.18 49.70
CA TYR A 391 11.03 0.77 49.47
C TYR A 391 10.87 2.14 50.16
N LEU A 392 9.72 2.38 50.79
CA LEU A 392 9.44 3.53 51.62
C LEU A 392 9.12 3.11 53.06
N ASP A 393 9.16 1.83 53.44
CA ASP A 393 8.70 1.27 54.71
C ASP A 393 9.69 0.48 55.58
N ALA A 394 10.18 1.17 56.61
CA ALA A 394 11.23 0.61 57.44
C ALA A 394 10.90 -0.64 58.29
N ASP A 395 9.68 -1.18 58.22
CA ASP A 395 9.19 -2.38 58.90
C ASP A 395 8.30 -3.18 57.93
N ASP A 396 8.88 -3.60 56.81
CA ASP A 396 8.24 -4.22 55.64
C ASP A 396 7.18 -5.29 55.91
N ASP A 397 7.36 -6.11 56.95
CA ASP A 397 6.46 -7.20 57.30
C ASP A 397 5.52 -6.88 58.48
N GLY A 398 5.66 -5.68 59.05
CA GLY A 398 4.85 -5.15 60.14
C GLY A 398 5.01 -5.91 61.46
N ASP A 399 6.11 -6.64 61.68
CA ASP A 399 6.34 -7.39 62.92
C ASP A 399 6.78 -6.52 64.11
N GLY A 400 7.13 -5.25 63.85
CA GLY A 400 7.55 -4.26 64.82
C GLY A 400 9.07 -4.16 64.96
N LYS A 401 9.83 -4.64 63.98
CA LYS A 401 11.29 -4.67 63.97
C LYS A 401 11.79 -4.20 62.61
N LEU A 402 12.65 -3.20 62.63
CA LEU A 402 13.18 -2.63 61.40
C LEU A 402 13.88 -3.68 60.54
N THR A 403 13.74 -3.61 59.23
CA THR A 403 14.23 -4.59 58.26
C THR A 403 15.74 -4.87 58.42
N LYS A 404 16.61 -3.86 58.60
CA LYS A 404 18.04 -4.07 58.97
C LYS A 404 18.28 -4.90 60.22
N ASP A 405 17.38 -4.82 61.20
CA ASP A 405 17.57 -5.48 62.48
C ASP A 405 17.18 -6.97 62.37
N GLU A 406 16.49 -7.37 61.30
CA GLU A 406 16.01 -8.73 61.02
C GLU A 406 17.10 -9.72 60.61
N ASP A 407 18.23 -9.22 60.12
CA ASP A 407 19.40 -10.04 59.83
C ASP A 407 20.07 -10.57 61.11
N ASN A 408 20.13 -11.91 61.22
CA ASN A 408 21.10 -12.55 62.10
C ASN A 408 22.47 -12.54 61.40
N ASN A 409 23.17 -11.41 61.40
CA ASN A 409 24.54 -11.19 60.90
C ASN A 409 25.45 -12.43 61.07
N THR A 410 25.40 -13.37 60.10
CA THR A 410 25.89 -14.74 60.33
C THR A 410 27.40 -14.82 60.05
N ASP A 411 27.96 -13.87 59.30
CA ASP A 411 29.36 -13.78 58.93
C ASP A 411 30.11 -12.58 59.57
N GLY A 412 29.41 -11.68 60.24
CA GLY A 412 29.97 -10.65 61.11
C GLY A 412 30.45 -9.38 60.42
N ASP A 413 30.08 -9.15 59.15
CA ASP A 413 30.62 -8.03 58.35
C ASP A 413 29.79 -6.74 58.42
N GLY A 414 28.54 -6.82 58.88
CA GLY A 414 27.65 -5.68 59.03
C GLY A 414 27.22 -5.06 57.69
N ASN A 415 27.23 -5.86 56.61
CA ASN A 415 26.86 -5.46 55.27
C ASN A 415 25.69 -6.34 54.74
N PRO A 416 24.47 -5.80 54.60
CA PRO A 416 23.32 -6.54 54.05
C PRO A 416 23.53 -7.07 52.62
N GLN A 417 24.39 -6.43 51.81
CA GLN A 417 24.65 -6.83 50.42
C GLN A 417 25.36 -8.19 50.25
N THR A 418 25.98 -8.73 51.30
CA THR A 418 26.77 -9.97 51.22
C THR A 418 26.01 -11.20 51.69
N ASN A 419 24.75 -11.05 52.13
CA ASN A 419 23.91 -12.17 52.56
C ASN A 419 22.49 -12.15 51.98
N PRO A 420 22.29 -12.10 50.64
CA PRO A 420 20.98 -12.33 50.05
C PRO A 420 20.72 -13.83 50.07
N ARG A 421 20.18 -14.30 51.17
CA ARG A 421 19.45 -15.55 51.14
C ARG A 421 18.06 -15.19 50.60
N ASP A 422 17.75 -15.76 49.45
CA ASP A 422 16.45 -15.76 48.78
C ASP A 422 16.19 -17.25 48.55
N THR A 423 15.49 -17.87 49.49
CA THR A 423 15.49 -19.33 49.66
C THR A 423 14.61 -20.00 48.60
N ASP A 424 13.65 -19.29 48.01
CA ASP A 424 12.79 -19.81 46.95
C ASP A 424 13.02 -19.18 45.56
N GLY A 425 13.82 -18.12 45.45
CA GLY A 425 14.32 -17.54 44.20
C GLY A 425 13.28 -16.68 43.49
N ASP A 426 12.30 -16.14 44.21
CA ASP A 426 11.21 -15.34 43.65
C ASP A 426 11.57 -13.85 43.47
N GLY A 427 12.80 -13.46 43.85
CA GLY A 427 13.29 -12.10 43.75
C GLY A 427 13.07 -11.27 45.03
N VAL A 428 12.50 -11.87 46.08
CA VAL A 428 12.28 -11.29 47.40
C VAL A 428 13.32 -11.85 48.38
N PRO A 429 14.23 -11.04 48.95
CA PRO A 429 15.14 -11.50 49.99
C PRO A 429 14.40 -12.13 51.19
N ASP A 430 14.95 -13.22 51.76
CA ASP A 430 14.41 -13.96 52.94
C ASP A 430 13.86 -13.03 54.06
N PRO A 431 14.47 -11.86 54.40
CA PRO A 431 13.94 -10.97 55.42
C PRO A 431 12.61 -10.29 55.05
N ILE A 432 12.34 -10.07 53.76
CA ILE A 432 11.15 -9.37 53.26
C ILE A 432 10.17 -10.31 52.53
N ASP A 433 10.45 -11.62 52.51
CA ASP A 433 9.57 -12.66 51.95
C ASP A 433 8.79 -13.44 53.03
N ALA A 434 7.49 -13.14 53.14
CA ALA A 434 6.56 -13.88 53.98
C ALA A 434 6.27 -15.32 53.48
N SER A 435 6.64 -15.65 52.25
CA SER A 435 6.34 -16.89 51.54
C SER A 435 7.39 -18.00 51.77
N ASP A 436 8.59 -17.62 52.23
CA ASP A 436 9.75 -18.49 52.40
C ASP A 436 9.62 -19.48 53.58
N SER A 437 8.70 -20.43 53.40
CA SER A 437 8.68 -21.73 54.03
C SER A 437 8.92 -22.79 52.95
N PRO A 438 9.79 -23.77 53.18
CA PRO A 438 10.50 -24.45 52.09
C PRO A 438 9.63 -25.46 51.35
N THR A 439 9.22 -25.20 50.08
CA THR A 439 8.77 -26.28 49.16
C THR A 439 8.85 -25.98 47.64
N THR A 440 9.87 -26.55 46.98
CA THR A 440 9.96 -27.11 45.59
C THR A 440 9.27 -26.39 44.40
N SER A 441 10.05 -25.69 43.55
CA SER A 441 9.59 -25.19 42.25
C SER A 441 9.45 -26.28 41.18
N THR A 442 8.46 -26.10 40.31
CA THR A 442 8.20 -26.90 39.11
C THR A 442 8.51 -26.06 37.87
N ASN A 443 9.30 -26.60 36.93
CA ASN A 443 9.64 -25.99 35.65
C ASN A 443 8.43 -25.41 34.89
N ALA A 444 8.50 -24.14 34.54
CA ALA A 444 7.53 -23.42 33.73
C ALA A 444 7.54 -23.90 32.27
N VAL A 445 6.56 -23.47 31.48
CA VAL A 445 6.51 -23.71 30.04
C VAL A 445 6.91 -22.42 29.30
N PRO A 446 7.64 -22.52 28.18
CA PRO A 446 8.07 -21.33 27.44
C PRO A 446 6.87 -20.60 26.80
N LYS A 447 7.00 -19.29 26.63
CA LYS A 447 6.01 -18.42 25.99
C LYS A 447 6.43 -18.12 24.55
N ALA A 448 5.70 -18.68 23.59
CA ALA A 448 5.92 -18.47 22.16
C ALA A 448 5.06 -17.30 21.63
N VAL A 449 5.63 -16.41 20.84
CA VAL A 449 4.98 -15.23 20.23
C VAL A 449 4.93 -15.40 18.70
N ALA A 450 3.90 -14.85 18.05
CA ALA A 450 3.75 -14.98 16.60
C ALA A 450 4.69 -14.05 15.83
N ASP A 451 5.19 -14.52 14.67
CA ASP A 451 6.06 -13.76 13.80
C ASP A 451 5.44 -13.46 12.43
N SER A 452 6.05 -12.51 11.73
CA SER A 452 5.75 -12.24 10.33
C SER A 452 6.99 -11.90 9.52
N ALA A 453 6.98 -12.27 8.24
CA ALA A 453 8.00 -11.88 7.28
C ALA A 453 7.40 -11.68 5.89
N SER A 454 8.16 -11.10 4.97
CA SER A 454 7.77 -10.93 3.57
C SER A 454 8.89 -11.37 2.63
N VAL A 455 8.51 -11.93 1.48
CA VAL A 455 9.45 -12.39 0.45
C VAL A 455 8.81 -12.27 -0.93
N VAL A 456 9.61 -12.15 -1.99
CA VAL A 456 9.12 -12.23 -3.37
C VAL A 456 8.87 -13.70 -3.76
N ALA A 457 7.92 -13.97 -4.67
CA ALA A 457 7.69 -15.32 -5.19
C ALA A 457 8.99 -15.95 -5.71
N GLY A 458 9.31 -17.17 -5.28
CA GLY A 458 10.55 -17.88 -5.62
C GLY A 458 11.79 -17.47 -4.80
N GLY A 459 11.69 -16.43 -3.97
CA GLY A 459 12.75 -16.00 -3.07
C GLY A 459 12.79 -16.76 -1.75
N SER A 460 13.80 -16.45 -0.92
CA SER A 460 13.92 -16.98 0.45
C SER A 460 14.14 -15.88 1.48
N VAL A 461 13.74 -16.13 2.73
CA VAL A 461 13.91 -15.23 3.87
C VAL A 461 14.33 -16.02 5.11
N THR A 462 15.24 -15.46 5.92
CA THR A 462 15.65 -16.03 7.21
C THR A 462 14.88 -15.35 8.34
N ILE A 463 14.32 -16.14 9.24
CA ILE A 463 13.43 -15.73 10.32
C ILE A 463 14.02 -16.20 11.64
N ASP A 464 14.14 -15.26 12.58
CA ASP A 464 14.62 -15.51 13.94
C ASP A 464 13.44 -15.62 14.92
N ALA A 465 12.69 -16.71 14.81
CA ALA A 465 11.41 -16.87 15.53
C ALA A 465 11.54 -16.89 17.06
N LEU A 466 12.75 -17.09 17.60
CA LEU A 466 12.96 -17.08 19.06
C LEU A 466 13.29 -15.68 19.60
N ALA A 467 13.46 -14.67 18.75
CA ALA A 467 13.89 -13.34 19.17
C ALA A 467 12.88 -12.62 20.07
N ASN A 468 11.61 -13.00 19.99
CA ASN A 468 10.47 -12.49 20.76
C ASN A 468 9.85 -13.54 21.72
N ASP A 469 10.46 -14.72 21.82
CA ASP A 469 10.03 -15.79 22.73
C ASP A 469 10.75 -15.68 24.08
N THR A 470 10.07 -16.06 25.17
CA THR A 470 10.64 -16.00 26.52
C THR A 470 10.34 -17.25 27.34
N ASP A 471 11.15 -17.51 28.36
CA ASP A 471 10.91 -18.53 29.37
C ASP A 471 11.03 -17.92 30.77
N ALA A 472 10.10 -18.26 31.66
CA ALA A 472 10.04 -17.67 33.00
C ALA A 472 11.18 -18.13 33.90
N ASP A 473 11.71 -19.34 33.68
CA ASP A 473 12.86 -19.88 34.43
C ASP A 473 14.20 -19.40 33.82
N GLY A 474 14.15 -18.62 32.73
CA GLY A 474 15.34 -18.16 32.01
C GLY A 474 16.04 -19.25 31.20
N ASP A 475 15.38 -20.38 30.95
CA ASP A 475 15.95 -21.48 30.20
C ASP A 475 16.23 -21.11 28.73
N THR A 476 17.28 -21.71 28.16
CA THR A 476 17.67 -21.45 26.77
C THR A 476 16.68 -22.11 25.80
N LEU A 477 16.04 -21.29 24.97
CA LEU A 477 15.03 -21.75 24.02
C LEU A 477 15.62 -22.35 22.73
N SER A 478 14.93 -23.36 22.21
CA SER A 478 15.26 -24.01 20.94
C SER A 478 14.01 -24.39 20.14
N ILE A 479 14.14 -24.44 18.81
CA ILE A 479 13.07 -24.94 17.94
C ILE A 479 13.09 -26.47 17.93
N ASP A 480 12.03 -27.08 18.45
CA ASP A 480 11.86 -28.53 18.56
C ASP A 480 11.33 -29.15 17.26
N SER A 481 10.36 -28.50 16.62
CA SER A 481 9.80 -28.95 15.34
C SER A 481 9.09 -27.84 14.58
N VAL A 482 8.89 -28.06 13.28
CA VAL A 482 8.20 -27.14 12.35
C VAL A 482 7.18 -27.95 11.54
N MET A 483 5.99 -27.39 11.33
CA MET A 483 4.99 -27.95 10.43
C MET A 483 5.06 -27.20 9.09
N GLU A 484 5.17 -27.90 7.97
CA GLU A 484 5.40 -27.25 6.67
C GLU A 484 4.23 -26.35 6.22
N PRO A 485 4.51 -25.23 5.55
CA PRO A 485 3.53 -24.35 4.92
C PRO A 485 2.90 -24.95 3.64
N THR A 486 1.94 -24.24 3.03
CA THR A 486 1.22 -24.72 1.82
C THR A 486 1.82 -24.22 0.51
N HIS A 487 2.53 -23.08 0.52
CA HIS A 487 3.03 -22.39 -0.68
C HIS A 487 4.53 -22.07 -0.60
N GLY A 488 5.27 -22.91 0.12
CA GLY A 488 6.71 -22.84 0.26
C GLY A 488 7.26 -24.02 1.05
N SER A 489 8.51 -23.91 1.49
CA SER A 489 9.17 -24.90 2.35
C SER A 489 10.03 -24.22 3.40
N VAL A 490 10.22 -24.89 4.55
CA VAL A 490 11.02 -24.37 5.67
C VAL A 490 12.20 -25.29 5.96
N SER A 491 13.37 -24.70 6.23
CA SER A 491 14.53 -25.42 6.76
C SER A 491 15.04 -24.77 8.04
N LEU A 492 15.45 -25.57 9.02
CA LEU A 492 16.03 -25.11 10.28
C LEU A 492 17.56 -25.15 10.20
N VAL A 493 18.21 -24.00 10.30
CA VAL A 493 19.67 -23.86 10.27
C VAL A 493 20.11 -23.02 11.46
N SER A 494 20.90 -23.61 12.36
CA SER A 494 21.44 -22.92 13.55
C SER A 494 20.37 -22.21 14.38
N ASN A 495 19.24 -22.89 14.62
CA ASN A 495 18.09 -22.39 15.39
C ASN A 495 17.33 -21.21 14.73
N LYS A 496 17.59 -20.92 13.45
CA LYS A 496 16.82 -19.97 12.64
C LYS A 496 16.10 -20.69 11.50
N LEU A 497 14.95 -20.17 11.11
CA LEU A 497 14.09 -20.73 10.08
C LEU A 497 14.35 -20.05 8.75
N ILE A 498 14.64 -20.81 7.70
CA ILE A 498 14.76 -20.30 6.34
C ILE A 498 13.52 -20.75 5.56
N TYR A 499 12.66 -19.80 5.22
CA TYR A 499 11.47 -20.03 4.39
C TYR A 499 11.81 -19.73 2.93
N THR A 500 11.44 -20.64 2.02
CA THR A 500 11.56 -20.45 0.56
C THR A 500 10.17 -20.51 -0.06
N ALA A 501 9.77 -19.45 -0.77
CA ALA A 501 8.46 -19.33 -1.39
C ALA A 501 8.38 -20.10 -2.72
N ASP A 502 7.20 -20.62 -3.05
CA ASP A 502 6.93 -21.14 -4.40
C ASP A 502 6.98 -19.99 -5.42
N SER A 503 7.67 -20.22 -6.54
CA SER A 503 7.83 -19.20 -7.61
C SER A 503 6.53 -18.82 -8.32
N SER A 504 5.47 -19.61 -8.17
CA SER A 504 4.19 -19.40 -8.85
C SER A 504 3.09 -18.82 -7.95
N TYR A 505 3.37 -18.60 -6.67
CA TYR A 505 2.37 -18.18 -5.70
C TYR A 505 2.62 -16.74 -5.21
N VAL A 506 1.54 -15.95 -5.15
CA VAL A 506 1.51 -14.60 -4.58
C VAL A 506 0.31 -14.54 -3.64
N GLY A 507 0.53 -14.12 -2.40
CA GLY A 507 -0.49 -14.17 -1.37
C GLY A 507 0.08 -14.39 0.02
N MET A 508 -0.76 -14.87 0.93
CA MET A 508 -0.38 -15.18 2.31
C MET A 508 -0.11 -16.67 2.46
N ASP A 509 0.99 -17.01 3.12
CA ASP A 509 1.29 -18.37 3.57
C ASP A 509 1.52 -18.38 5.07
N ASN A 510 1.35 -19.53 5.72
CA ASN A 510 1.53 -19.65 7.16
C ASN A 510 2.02 -21.03 7.55
N PHE A 511 2.79 -21.08 8.64
CA PHE A 511 3.25 -22.31 9.24
C PHE A 511 3.45 -22.15 10.75
N THR A 512 3.61 -23.26 11.47
CA THR A 512 3.80 -23.25 12.94
C THR A 512 5.13 -23.87 13.32
N TYR A 513 5.72 -23.40 14.42
CA TYR A 513 6.87 -24.03 15.07
C TYR A 513 6.58 -24.33 16.54
N VAL A 514 7.31 -25.29 17.09
CA VAL A 514 7.28 -25.66 18.51
C VAL A 514 8.58 -25.21 19.16
N VAL A 515 8.49 -24.36 20.19
CA VAL A 515 9.63 -23.97 21.04
C VAL A 515 9.73 -24.89 22.24
N SER A 516 10.96 -25.17 22.69
CA SER A 516 11.29 -26.01 23.84
C SER A 516 12.35 -25.36 24.72
N ASP A 517 12.16 -25.46 26.04
CA ASP A 517 13.09 -25.01 27.09
C ASP A 517 14.24 -26.02 27.37
N GLY A 518 14.09 -27.26 26.90
CA GLY A 518 15.04 -28.35 27.15
C GLY A 518 14.92 -29.00 28.54
N LYS A 519 13.97 -28.57 29.36
CA LYS A 519 13.63 -29.10 30.69
C LYS A 519 12.27 -29.79 30.75
N GLY A 520 11.46 -29.66 29.70
CA GLY A 520 10.22 -30.39 29.52
C GLY A 520 9.04 -29.52 29.10
N GLY A 521 9.19 -28.19 29.19
CA GLY A 521 8.21 -27.24 28.69
C GLY A 521 8.31 -27.04 27.19
N LYS A 522 7.15 -27.03 26.53
CA LYS A 522 6.99 -26.79 25.09
C LYS A 522 5.78 -25.93 24.80
N ASN A 523 5.88 -25.09 23.78
CA ASN A 523 4.78 -24.25 23.32
C ASN A 523 4.81 -24.07 21.79
N THR A 524 3.75 -23.54 21.18
CA THR A 524 3.58 -23.45 19.73
C THR A 524 3.17 -22.04 19.31
N ALA A 525 3.78 -21.51 18.24
CA ALA A 525 3.41 -20.23 17.64
C ALA A 525 3.29 -20.34 16.11
N ILE A 526 2.65 -19.32 15.51
CA ILE A 526 2.38 -19.21 14.07
C ILE A 526 3.32 -18.16 13.47
N ILE A 527 3.84 -18.45 12.28
CA ILE A 527 4.56 -17.50 11.43
C ILE A 527 3.71 -17.21 10.18
N SER A 528 3.49 -15.93 9.90
CA SER A 528 2.75 -15.46 8.73
C SER A 528 3.70 -14.87 7.68
N ILE A 529 3.62 -15.35 6.44
CA ILE A 529 4.46 -14.86 5.34
C ILE A 529 3.62 -14.13 4.31
N THR A 530 4.00 -12.91 3.96
CA THR A 530 3.45 -12.20 2.80
C THR A 530 4.37 -12.41 1.59
N ILE A 531 3.85 -13.10 0.58
CA ILE A 531 4.55 -13.39 -0.66
C ILE A 531 4.11 -12.39 -1.72
N THR A 532 5.01 -11.51 -2.13
CA THR A 532 4.74 -10.46 -3.12
C THR A 532 5.12 -10.93 -4.52
N ALA A 533 4.45 -10.38 -5.54
CA ALA A 533 4.86 -10.61 -6.92
C ALA A 533 6.29 -10.12 -7.15
N GLN A 534 7.05 -10.84 -7.96
CA GLN A 534 8.28 -10.31 -8.53
C GLN A 534 7.91 -9.11 -9.41
N ALA A 535 8.53 -7.95 -9.18
CA ALA A 535 8.26 -6.77 -9.99
C ALA A 535 8.69 -7.07 -11.43
N SER A 536 7.73 -7.11 -12.36
CA SER A 536 8.04 -6.90 -13.77
C SER A 536 8.37 -5.41 -13.89
N GLY A 537 9.66 -5.07 -13.95
CA GLY A 537 10.07 -3.78 -14.51
C GLY A 537 9.42 -3.62 -15.88
N GLY A 538 9.21 -2.39 -16.34
CA GLY A 538 8.83 -2.17 -17.74
C GLY A 538 9.77 -2.97 -18.65
N ASP A 539 9.23 -3.53 -19.72
CA ASP A 539 9.98 -4.12 -20.82
C ASP A 539 9.57 -3.26 -22.02
N THR A 540 10.32 -2.19 -22.22
CA THR A 540 9.92 -1.08 -23.08
C THR A 540 9.98 -1.43 -24.57
N ASP A 541 10.83 -2.38 -24.97
CA ASP A 541 10.97 -2.84 -26.35
C ASP A 541 10.41 -4.26 -26.60
N GLY A 542 10.07 -5.00 -25.55
CA GLY A 542 9.36 -6.28 -25.62
C GLY A 542 10.28 -7.47 -25.95
N ASP A 543 11.58 -7.36 -25.70
CA ASP A 543 12.57 -8.38 -26.07
C ASP A 543 12.68 -9.53 -25.05
N GLY A 544 12.13 -9.34 -23.85
CA GLY A 544 12.12 -10.30 -22.76
C GLY A 544 13.05 -9.98 -21.59
N LEU A 545 13.84 -8.90 -21.67
CA LEU A 545 14.51 -8.26 -20.54
C LEU A 545 13.66 -7.10 -20.03
N THR A 546 13.80 -6.76 -18.75
CA THR A 546 13.17 -5.56 -18.17
C THR A 546 14.14 -4.39 -18.25
N ASP A 547 13.63 -3.16 -18.33
CA ASP A 547 14.40 -1.92 -18.36
C ASP A 547 15.48 -1.85 -17.25
N ALA A 548 15.19 -2.48 -16.09
CA ALA A 548 16.11 -2.56 -14.95
C ALA A 548 17.20 -3.63 -15.13
N GLN A 549 16.87 -4.77 -15.76
CA GLN A 549 17.85 -5.79 -16.14
C GLN A 549 18.79 -5.23 -17.21
N GLU A 550 18.24 -4.56 -18.21
CA GLU A 550 19.00 -3.94 -19.30
C GLU A 550 19.95 -2.86 -18.78
N GLN A 551 19.48 -1.98 -17.89
CA GLN A 551 20.34 -1.01 -17.22
C GLN A 551 21.50 -1.65 -16.43
N THR A 552 21.30 -2.85 -15.88
CA THR A 552 22.33 -3.57 -15.12
C THR A 552 23.32 -4.28 -16.06
N LEU A 553 22.83 -4.82 -17.17
CA LEU A 553 23.61 -5.54 -18.18
C LEU A 553 24.35 -4.59 -19.14
N GLY A 554 23.95 -3.32 -19.19
CA GLY A 554 24.53 -2.32 -20.07
C GLY A 554 23.87 -2.23 -21.44
N THR A 555 22.78 -2.97 -21.66
CA THR A 555 21.95 -2.91 -22.87
C THR A 555 21.01 -1.70 -22.84
N ASP A 556 20.44 -1.33 -23.99
CA ASP A 556 19.61 -0.14 -24.21
C ASP A 556 18.12 -0.47 -24.03
N PRO A 557 17.45 0.02 -22.96
CA PRO A 557 16.04 -0.27 -22.64
C PRO A 557 15.00 0.17 -23.68
N SER A 558 15.40 0.61 -24.85
CA SER A 558 14.51 1.04 -25.92
C SER A 558 14.77 0.30 -27.22
N LYS A 559 15.65 -0.70 -27.19
CA LYS A 559 16.08 -1.50 -28.32
C LYS A 559 16.24 -2.96 -27.91
N ALA A 560 15.40 -3.78 -28.50
CA ALA A 560 15.46 -5.23 -28.38
C ALA A 560 16.77 -5.89 -28.89
N ASP A 561 17.72 -5.11 -29.37
CA ASP A 561 19.00 -5.48 -30.01
C ASP A 561 19.92 -4.25 -29.92
N THR A 562 20.83 -4.26 -28.95
CA THR A 562 21.62 -3.10 -28.53
C THR A 562 22.80 -2.81 -29.45
N ASP A 563 23.57 -3.83 -29.83
CA ASP A 563 24.73 -3.70 -30.73
C ASP A 563 24.32 -3.66 -32.22
N GLY A 564 23.12 -4.14 -32.55
CA GLY A 564 22.50 -4.11 -33.86
C GLY A 564 22.88 -5.28 -34.76
N ASP A 565 23.29 -6.43 -34.21
CA ASP A 565 23.73 -7.62 -34.95
C ASP A 565 22.58 -8.52 -35.47
N SER A 566 21.33 -8.19 -35.11
CA SER A 566 20.08 -8.92 -35.40
C SER A 566 19.78 -10.13 -34.51
N VAL A 567 20.52 -10.31 -33.42
CA VAL A 567 20.19 -11.17 -32.29
C VAL A 567 19.60 -10.31 -31.17
N PRO A 568 18.52 -10.75 -30.50
CA PRO A 568 17.97 -9.96 -29.39
C PRO A 568 18.78 -10.07 -28.11
N ASP A 569 18.90 -8.97 -27.36
CA ASP A 569 19.69 -8.88 -26.12
C ASP A 569 19.33 -10.02 -25.14
N ALA A 570 18.05 -10.32 -24.96
CA ALA A 570 17.58 -11.42 -24.11
C ALA A 570 18.19 -12.80 -24.46
N LYS A 571 18.52 -13.03 -25.73
CA LYS A 571 19.08 -14.30 -26.23
C LYS A 571 20.58 -14.37 -26.00
N GLU A 572 21.28 -13.26 -26.13
CA GLU A 572 22.73 -13.15 -25.93
C GLU A 572 23.09 -13.04 -24.45
N VAL A 573 22.23 -12.44 -23.63
CA VAL A 573 22.38 -12.49 -22.17
C VAL A 573 22.17 -13.91 -21.65
N GLY A 574 21.30 -14.69 -22.31
CA GLY A 574 20.99 -16.06 -21.93
C GLY A 574 20.14 -16.19 -20.65
N SER A 575 20.00 -17.43 -20.14
CA SER A 575 19.06 -17.70 -19.03
C SER A 575 19.58 -17.35 -17.63
N GLU A 576 20.88 -17.12 -17.47
CA GLU A 576 21.50 -16.75 -16.18
C GLU A 576 21.98 -15.28 -16.21
N LEU A 577 21.13 -14.33 -15.80
CA LEU A 577 21.46 -12.90 -15.81
C LEU A 577 22.70 -12.52 -14.99
N ALA A 578 23.09 -13.35 -14.01
CA ALA A 578 24.30 -13.15 -13.21
C ALA A 578 25.59 -13.62 -13.92
N LYS A 579 25.45 -14.27 -15.08
CA LYS A 579 26.53 -14.76 -15.95
C LYS A 579 26.09 -14.61 -17.42
N PRO A 580 25.99 -13.37 -17.90
CA PRO A 580 25.72 -13.13 -19.32
C PRO A 580 26.79 -13.78 -20.20
N ILE A 581 26.44 -14.09 -21.45
CA ILE A 581 27.37 -14.69 -22.41
C ILE A 581 28.41 -13.62 -22.81
N ASP A 582 29.66 -14.03 -22.80
CA ASP A 582 30.86 -13.25 -23.12
C ASP A 582 31.80 -14.25 -23.83
N THR A 583 31.72 -14.28 -25.17
CA THR A 583 32.34 -15.33 -26.00
C THR A 583 33.86 -15.23 -26.02
N ASP A 584 34.43 -14.04 -26.21
CA ASP A 584 35.88 -13.82 -26.25
C ASP A 584 36.52 -13.62 -24.86
N GLY A 585 35.71 -13.37 -23.83
CA GLY A 585 36.15 -13.16 -22.46
C GLY A 585 36.82 -11.80 -22.22
N ASP A 586 36.56 -10.80 -23.07
CA ASP A 586 37.12 -9.44 -22.92
C ASP A 586 36.42 -8.58 -21.86
N GLY A 587 35.28 -9.07 -21.35
CA GLY A 587 34.48 -8.44 -20.31
C GLY A 587 33.38 -7.52 -20.84
N LYS A 588 33.16 -7.45 -22.15
CA LYS A 588 31.88 -7.03 -22.73
C LYS A 588 31.03 -8.27 -23.00
N ILE A 589 29.74 -8.15 -22.74
CA ILE A 589 28.81 -9.23 -23.03
C ILE A 589 28.42 -9.14 -24.50
N ASN A 590 28.10 -10.28 -25.10
CA ASN A 590 27.73 -10.37 -26.52
C ASN A 590 26.70 -9.31 -26.93
N ALA A 591 25.61 -9.16 -26.17
CA ALA A 591 24.54 -8.17 -26.39
C ALA A 591 24.96 -6.69 -26.42
N VAL A 592 26.23 -6.35 -26.15
CA VAL A 592 26.75 -4.99 -26.27
C VAL A 592 28.08 -4.93 -27.02
N ASP A 593 28.59 -6.09 -27.46
CA ASP A 593 29.80 -6.21 -28.23
C ASP A 593 29.46 -6.28 -29.72
N LYS A 594 30.38 -5.81 -30.56
CA LYS A 594 30.14 -5.77 -32.01
C LYS A 594 30.91 -6.83 -32.76
N ASP A 595 31.74 -7.56 -32.04
CA ASP A 595 32.78 -8.47 -32.49
C ASP A 595 32.97 -9.47 -31.34
N ASP A 596 31.94 -10.27 -31.11
CA ASP A 596 31.74 -11.11 -29.92
C ASP A 596 32.86 -12.14 -29.68
N ASP A 597 33.53 -12.57 -30.74
CA ASP A 597 34.64 -13.52 -30.73
C ASP A 597 36.00 -12.84 -30.96
N ASN A 598 36.00 -11.53 -31.20
CA ASN A 598 37.19 -10.68 -31.40
C ASN A 598 38.07 -11.14 -32.56
N ASP A 599 37.46 -11.74 -33.57
CA ASP A 599 38.14 -12.20 -34.76
C ASP A 599 38.51 -11.00 -35.66
N GLY A 600 37.81 -9.86 -35.52
CA GLY A 600 38.03 -8.63 -36.28
C GLY A 600 37.08 -8.45 -37.46
N ILE A 601 36.09 -9.33 -37.61
CA ILE A 601 34.84 -9.15 -38.33
C ILE A 601 33.81 -8.64 -37.30
N PHE A 602 32.71 -8.00 -37.73
CA PHE A 602 31.66 -7.64 -36.78
C PHE A 602 30.56 -8.68 -36.85
N SER A 603 29.97 -9.03 -35.71
CA SER A 603 28.96 -10.10 -35.58
C SER A 603 27.76 -9.91 -36.50
N LEU A 604 27.39 -8.65 -36.81
CA LEU A 604 26.39 -8.29 -37.83
C LEU A 604 26.71 -8.81 -39.24
N TYR A 605 27.99 -9.05 -39.55
CA TYR A 605 28.50 -9.42 -40.87
C TYR A 605 28.88 -10.89 -41.01
N GLU A 606 29.08 -11.63 -39.91
CA GLU A 606 29.32 -13.08 -39.93
C GLU A 606 28.07 -13.86 -40.40
N ASN A 607 26.87 -13.35 -40.13
CA ASN A 607 25.61 -14.04 -40.42
C ASN A 607 25.00 -13.82 -41.83
N TYR A 608 25.76 -13.36 -42.84
CA TYR A 608 25.19 -13.00 -44.14
C TYR A 608 24.85 -14.21 -45.06
N LYS A 609 23.78 -14.96 -44.73
CA LYS A 609 23.01 -15.72 -45.74
C LYS A 609 21.72 -14.99 -46.07
N ALA A 610 21.59 -14.58 -47.33
CA ALA A 610 20.34 -14.06 -47.87
C ALA A 610 19.20 -15.07 -47.63
N ALA A 611 18.40 -14.79 -46.58
CA ALA A 611 17.24 -15.52 -46.07
C ALA A 611 17.47 -16.46 -44.84
N GLY A 612 17.67 -15.84 -43.67
CA GLY A 612 16.70 -16.00 -42.56
C GLY A 612 16.87 -17.16 -41.57
N VAL A 613 18.09 -17.65 -41.32
CA VAL A 613 18.34 -18.63 -40.25
C VAL A 613 19.58 -18.20 -39.45
N LEU A 614 19.35 -17.67 -38.23
CA LEU A 614 20.31 -17.08 -37.29
C LEU A 614 21.09 -18.14 -36.45
N ASN A 615 21.35 -19.33 -37.00
CA ASN A 615 21.93 -20.44 -36.21
C ASN A 615 22.60 -21.53 -37.06
N THR A 616 23.25 -21.17 -38.17
CA THR A 616 24.14 -22.16 -38.80
C THR A 616 25.32 -22.44 -37.88
N ASP A 617 25.69 -23.71 -37.84
CA ASP A 617 26.81 -24.31 -37.08
C ASP A 617 27.44 -25.22 -38.13
N THR A 618 28.33 -24.62 -38.92
CA THR A 618 28.77 -25.11 -40.23
C THR A 618 29.71 -26.30 -40.07
N ASP A 619 30.52 -26.31 -39.02
CA ASP A 619 31.44 -27.40 -38.68
C ASP A 619 30.81 -28.45 -37.72
N ALA A 620 29.65 -28.12 -37.12
CA ALA A 620 28.89 -28.94 -36.18
C ALA A 620 29.59 -29.16 -34.83
N ASP A 621 30.42 -28.22 -34.37
CA ASP A 621 31.10 -28.27 -33.07
C ASP A 621 30.19 -27.81 -31.90
N GLY A 622 29.04 -27.21 -32.24
CA GLY A 622 28.04 -26.72 -31.29
C GLY A 622 28.15 -25.25 -30.93
N ILE A 623 29.07 -24.51 -31.55
CA ILE A 623 29.20 -23.06 -31.53
C ILE A 623 28.56 -22.53 -32.84
N PRO A 624 27.58 -21.62 -32.78
CA PRO A 624 27.04 -21.02 -33.99
C PRO A 624 28.09 -20.19 -34.74
N ASP A 625 28.04 -20.17 -36.08
CA ASP A 625 29.03 -19.52 -36.96
C ASP A 625 29.39 -18.05 -36.59
N TYR A 626 28.49 -17.32 -35.92
CA TYR A 626 28.72 -15.91 -35.50
C TYR A 626 29.37 -15.76 -34.12
N LEU A 627 29.65 -16.88 -33.46
CA LEU A 627 30.35 -16.97 -32.18
C LEU A 627 31.60 -17.86 -32.30
N ASP A 628 31.90 -18.31 -33.51
CA ASP A 628 32.95 -19.26 -33.82
C ASP A 628 34.03 -18.59 -34.67
N GLY A 629 35.22 -18.42 -34.09
CA GLY A 629 36.35 -17.82 -34.79
C GLY A 629 37.02 -18.73 -35.83
N ASP A 630 36.52 -19.96 -36.04
CA ASP A 630 36.92 -20.95 -37.06
C ASP A 630 35.67 -21.70 -37.57
N ASP A 631 34.71 -20.94 -38.11
CA ASP A 631 33.33 -21.35 -38.44
C ASP A 631 33.16 -22.61 -39.33
N ASP A 632 34.20 -23.06 -40.03
CA ASP A 632 34.20 -24.28 -40.83
C ASP A 632 35.06 -25.44 -40.27
N GLY A 633 35.74 -25.19 -39.14
CA GLY A 633 36.57 -26.13 -38.40
C GLY A 633 37.81 -26.61 -39.15
N ASP A 634 38.29 -25.83 -40.13
CA ASP A 634 39.47 -26.19 -40.93
C ASP A 634 40.81 -25.84 -40.24
N GLY A 635 40.77 -25.06 -39.16
CA GLY A 635 41.91 -24.64 -38.37
C GLY A 635 42.52 -23.30 -38.79
N VAL A 636 41.83 -22.52 -39.63
CA VAL A 636 42.20 -21.17 -40.07
C VAL A 636 41.16 -20.18 -39.56
N PRO A 637 41.54 -19.17 -38.77
CA PRO A 637 40.53 -18.24 -38.26
C PRO A 637 39.84 -17.46 -39.38
N THR A 638 38.52 -17.35 -39.30
CA THR A 638 37.60 -16.71 -40.26
C THR A 638 38.10 -15.37 -40.86
N PRO A 639 38.74 -14.45 -40.10
CA PRO A 639 39.29 -13.18 -40.63
C PRO A 639 40.53 -13.33 -41.52
N GLN A 640 41.16 -14.50 -41.50
CA GLN A 640 42.37 -14.83 -42.25
C GLN A 640 42.08 -15.67 -43.50
N GLU A 641 40.80 -15.95 -43.74
CA GLU A 641 40.30 -16.49 -44.99
C GLU A 641 40.29 -15.40 -46.07
N GLY A 642 41.00 -15.63 -47.17
CA GLY A 642 41.15 -14.70 -48.30
C GLY A 642 40.41 -15.19 -49.55
N ALA A 643 39.80 -14.25 -50.29
CA ALA A 643 38.85 -14.31 -51.42
C ALA A 643 38.40 -15.65 -52.04
N ASP A 644 37.08 -15.96 -52.03
CA ASP A 644 36.48 -16.70 -53.16
C ASP A 644 34.93 -16.77 -53.35
N ALA A 645 34.53 -16.66 -54.63
CA ALA A 645 33.24 -16.80 -55.30
C ALA A 645 32.84 -18.26 -55.67
N ASN A 646 33.33 -19.25 -54.93
CA ASN A 646 33.12 -20.68 -55.21
C ASN A 646 32.32 -21.44 -54.12
N LYS A 647 31.84 -20.70 -53.11
CA LYS A 647 30.63 -20.94 -52.31
C LYS A 647 30.72 -21.98 -51.18
N ASP A 648 31.19 -21.51 -50.05
CA ASP A 648 30.87 -22.06 -48.73
C ASP A 648 30.78 -20.99 -47.63
N GLY A 649 31.73 -20.05 -47.52
CA GLY A 649 31.68 -19.02 -46.45
C GLY A 649 31.61 -17.55 -46.88
N ASN A 650 31.82 -17.22 -48.16
CA ASN A 650 32.13 -15.85 -48.55
C ASN A 650 30.98 -15.04 -49.27
N PRO A 651 30.58 -13.85 -48.75
CA PRO A 651 30.43 -12.51 -49.40
C PRO A 651 30.71 -12.31 -50.90
N SER A 652 30.00 -13.00 -51.78
CA SER A 652 30.14 -12.90 -53.25
C SER A 652 29.95 -11.54 -53.97
N ASP A 653 29.76 -10.41 -53.31
CA ASP A 653 29.95 -9.07 -53.91
C ASP A 653 31.11 -8.30 -53.28
N ALA A 654 31.43 -8.72 -52.10
CA ALA A 654 32.22 -7.99 -51.19
C ALA A 654 33.63 -8.44 -51.51
N VAL A 655 34.60 -7.59 -51.67
CA VAL A 655 34.60 -6.23 -52.14
C VAL A 655 35.94 -6.19 -52.82
N ASP A 656 36.01 -5.99 -54.11
CA ASP A 656 37.36 -6.11 -54.64
C ASP A 656 37.60 -5.16 -55.78
N VAL A 657 38.48 -4.21 -55.49
CA VAL A 657 39.09 -3.34 -56.47
C VAL A 657 39.72 -4.14 -57.62
N ASP A 658 40.10 -5.41 -57.41
CA ASP A 658 40.53 -6.37 -58.44
C ASP A 658 39.42 -7.35 -58.95
N LYS A 659 38.30 -7.47 -58.21
CA LYS A 659 37.05 -8.20 -58.48
C LYS A 659 37.04 -9.74 -58.24
N ASN A 660 37.70 -10.19 -57.17
CA ASN A 660 37.83 -11.56 -56.63
C ASN A 660 36.64 -12.01 -55.77
N GLY A 661 35.84 -11.08 -55.23
CA GLY A 661 34.67 -11.41 -54.42
C GLY A 661 34.92 -11.80 -52.95
N LEU A 662 36.03 -11.41 -52.28
CA LEU A 662 36.07 -11.04 -50.82
C LEU A 662 36.38 -9.54 -50.63
N PRO A 663 35.86 -8.90 -49.58
CA PRO A 663 36.43 -7.80 -48.83
C PRO A 663 37.69 -6.99 -49.18
N ASP A 664 37.67 -5.80 -49.79
CA ASP A 664 38.73 -4.79 -49.65
C ASP A 664 38.85 -4.51 -48.13
N TYR A 665 37.76 -4.69 -47.39
CA TYR A 665 37.71 -4.59 -45.93
C TYR A 665 38.12 -5.85 -45.15
N LEU A 666 38.69 -6.87 -45.82
CA LEU A 666 39.76 -7.70 -45.23
C LEU A 666 41.14 -7.39 -45.86
N ASP A 667 41.20 -6.62 -46.96
CA ASP A 667 42.41 -6.39 -47.74
C ASP A 667 43.40 -5.37 -47.12
N LYS A 668 44.33 -5.88 -46.29
CA LYS A 668 45.47 -5.12 -45.73
C LYS A 668 46.45 -4.56 -46.79
N ASN A 669 46.35 -4.94 -48.07
CA ASN A 669 47.22 -4.41 -49.13
C ASN A 669 46.70 -3.11 -49.77
N PHE A 670 45.44 -2.72 -49.53
CA PHE A 670 44.87 -1.47 -50.08
C PHE A 670 45.52 -0.21 -49.47
N ILE A 671 45.82 -0.23 -48.16
CA ILE A 671 46.40 0.91 -47.43
C ILE A 671 47.84 1.26 -47.89
N ASN A 672 48.55 0.33 -48.55
CA ASN A 672 49.92 0.57 -49.01
C ASN A 672 50.05 1.08 -50.46
N THR A 673 48.95 1.24 -51.21
CA THR A 673 49.03 1.53 -52.65
C THR A 673 48.64 2.97 -53.06
N VAL A 674 47.91 3.73 -52.23
CA VAL A 674 47.47 5.10 -52.62
C VAL A 674 48.41 6.22 -52.12
N VAL A 675 49.34 5.95 -51.21
CA VAL A 675 50.36 6.93 -50.75
C VAL A 675 51.67 6.78 -51.54
N SER A 676 51.62 6.85 -52.86
CA SER A 676 52.82 7.14 -53.68
C SER A 676 52.48 7.68 -55.07
N THR A 677 51.62 8.69 -55.15
CA THR A 677 51.70 9.63 -56.29
C THR A 677 51.57 11.06 -55.80
N GLN A 678 52.71 11.72 -55.69
CA GLN A 678 52.80 13.17 -55.49
C GLN A 678 52.09 13.90 -56.64
N VAL A 679 51.04 14.66 -56.30
CA VAL A 679 50.59 15.78 -57.13
C VAL A 679 50.52 17.03 -56.25
N SER A 680 51.50 17.91 -56.49
CA SER A 680 51.67 19.21 -55.87
C SER A 680 50.40 20.08 -56.00
N VAL A 681 49.96 20.68 -54.89
CA VAL A 681 48.97 21.75 -54.89
C VAL A 681 49.58 22.99 -55.59
N PRO A 682 48.99 23.50 -56.68
CA PRO A 682 49.54 24.66 -57.36
C PRO A 682 49.22 25.96 -56.62
N THR A 683 50.22 26.83 -56.52
CA THR A 683 50.15 28.11 -55.82
C THR A 683 49.26 29.13 -56.53
N LEU A 684 48.86 30.18 -55.80
CA LEU A 684 47.93 31.26 -56.19
C LEU A 684 48.17 31.90 -57.58
N SER A 685 49.33 31.70 -58.22
CA SER A 685 49.58 32.19 -59.58
C SER A 685 48.91 31.36 -60.69
N GLN A 686 48.53 30.10 -60.42
CA GLN A 686 47.86 29.25 -61.42
C GLN A 686 46.34 29.47 -61.50
N TRP A 687 45.71 29.99 -60.45
CA TRP A 687 44.31 30.43 -60.50
C TRP A 687 44.10 31.67 -61.38
N ALA A 688 45.10 32.56 -61.47
CA ALA A 688 45.05 33.74 -62.34
C ALA A 688 45.12 33.38 -63.85
N GLN A 689 45.77 32.27 -64.22
CA GLN A 689 45.83 31.81 -65.60
C GLN A 689 44.52 31.15 -66.08
N LEU A 690 43.78 30.50 -65.19
CA LEU A 690 42.51 29.82 -65.49
C LEU A 690 41.35 30.81 -65.74
N VAL A 691 41.35 31.95 -65.03
CA VAL A 691 40.36 33.02 -65.23
C VAL A 691 40.57 33.74 -66.58
N LEU A 692 41.82 33.87 -67.03
CA LEU A 692 42.15 34.51 -68.32
C LEU A 692 41.79 33.63 -69.53
N THR A 693 41.88 32.30 -69.42
CA THR A 693 41.47 31.37 -70.48
C THR A 693 39.96 31.19 -70.56
N MET A 694 39.22 31.25 -69.44
CA MET A 694 37.75 31.27 -69.46
C MET A 694 37.16 32.56 -70.09
N LEU A 695 37.80 33.72 -69.89
CA LEU A 695 37.38 34.99 -70.50
C LEU A 695 37.60 35.05 -72.02
N LEU A 696 38.62 34.36 -72.54
CA LEU A 696 38.89 34.26 -73.98
C LEU A 696 38.03 33.18 -74.67
N GLY A 697 37.64 32.11 -73.96
CA GLY A 697 36.72 31.07 -74.47
C GLY A 697 35.28 31.54 -74.63
N PHE A 698 34.78 32.40 -73.73
CA PHE A 698 33.42 32.94 -73.79
C PHE A 698 33.18 33.89 -75.00
N LEU A 699 34.24 34.50 -75.56
CA LEU A 699 34.14 35.32 -76.77
C LEU A 699 34.05 34.48 -78.06
N ALA A 700 34.56 33.25 -78.06
CA ALA A 700 34.56 32.38 -79.24
C ALA A 700 33.26 31.55 -79.37
N PHE A 701 32.63 31.16 -78.26
CA PHE A 701 31.46 30.25 -78.28
C PHE A 701 30.12 30.96 -78.57
N ARG A 702 30.03 32.28 -78.38
CA ARG A 702 28.79 33.06 -78.65
C ARG A 702 28.46 33.24 -80.14
N ARG A 703 29.34 32.84 -81.07
CA ARG A 703 29.12 32.99 -82.52
C ARG A 703 28.52 31.77 -83.22
N PHE A 704 28.45 30.59 -82.59
CA PHE A 704 28.14 29.35 -83.32
C PHE A 704 26.77 28.70 -83.06
N SER A 705 26.00 29.12 -82.05
CA SER A 705 24.71 28.48 -81.71
C SER A 705 23.47 29.30 -82.07
N LYS A 706 23.53 30.09 -83.15
CA LYS A 706 22.33 30.66 -83.83
C LYS A 706 22.20 30.03 -85.21
N LYS A 707 21.96 28.71 -85.26
CA LYS A 707 21.48 27.93 -86.41
C LYS A 707 21.40 26.45 -86.02
N GLN A 708 20.31 26.07 -85.35
CA GLN A 708 19.44 24.93 -85.69
C GLN A 708 18.26 24.91 -84.74
#